data_AF-A0A0Q7Q9R2-F1
#
_entry.id   AF-A0A0Q7Q9R2-F1
#
_cell.length_a   1.000
_cell.length_b   1.000
_cell.length_c   1.000
_cell.angle_alpha   90.00
_cell.angle_beta   90.00
_cell.angle_gamma   90.00
#
_symmetry.space_group_name_H-M   'P 1'
#
loop_
_entity.id
_entity.type
_entity.pdbx_description
1 polymer ?
#
loop_
_entity_poly.entity_id
_entity_poly.type
_entity_poly.pdbx_seq_one_letter_code
_entity_poly.pdbx_strand_id
1 'polypeptide(L)'
;MKIAWGRLSAAITTVLVGSVLTAVPASAADPVTIQLFDINDFHGRIDANTVKFAGTLEQLRAQAGEGKSLFLSAGDNIGASLFASATQKDEPTIDVLNALDLDVSAVGNHELDKGAADLTGRVSDRADFPYVAANVIDKTTGKPLLPAFETFTVNGLKVAVVGALTEETPSLVSPAGISDLELTDPVEAVNQTVADLNAATDKPDVIVADYHEGAGAGTPDGATIQQEIAAGGTFADIATKTDASVDAIFTGHTHKQYAWDGPIPGSTKTRPILQTGSYGENIGNIGLTVDPDTDEVTAYTVKNVPRTTTADATLVSTYPRVAAVKPIVDAALENAKKVGETPVGEVTDDITTAYSGTNRDDRSNESTLGNLVSDAVLAQVKNTTAGADLAVTNPGGLRNELFFTKDPAVASDKDGSVNYAEANAVLPFVNNLSSVTLTGASLKKVFEQQWQTNPDGTVPSRPFLALGSSSNVRWTYDDTKAAGSRITSLWVNDEPVSPTASYKVAVPSFLVSGGDNFRAFTEGKGVDTGLVDYEAWIDYLQKNQPLSPSYARHAVKATGVKSEYRVGSDLSVGLAKLDLTSLGSPANKSVSAKITKDGATLKNLGSSTVTDGAATISGALPAGVTGDLVLEATAYPSGTRTTIPLTVKGARITATADDAVFGEDTTVHVTATAPGAAPTGAVKVLDGSTELGTGTLADGKADVTIDTEKIGAGTSELTVAYAGASGLPAAQGTVSVKVAEAATSASISVEPNPRRGEPVDVTVDVGSATGTTPGGKVTLRSGDTVLGTGSLTDGSVTIPADVSTLPIGTSTITAEYAGDPDHLSSTTTADVDLAKGLVNLAATSPAPTPYGTSATVRVSGASGARGLVYVTNGSDVVGIGTLTNGQGTVTLDKTALKPGTYTLDVFFNGSDQFEPTDVPVTVTVTKAATTTRAKVATKKIVASRTKAKVAVTVSARGFAPSGGKVTVKKGTIVVGAGTVKNGAVTVTLRPLTKVGTSTFTVSYAGNDTALASSGRVSIKVVKK
;
A
#
# COMPACT_ATOMS: atom_id res chain seq x y z
N MET A 1 17.33 122.88 3.31
CA MET A 1 17.55 123.41 1.96
C MET A 1 16.50 122.76 1.04
N LYS A 2 15.47 123.56 0.66
CA LYS A 2 14.40 123.45 -0.40
C LYS A 2 13.87 122.04 -0.76
N ILE A 3 12.64 121.59 -0.43
CA ILE A 3 11.23 122.04 -0.63
C ILE A 3 10.75 122.14 -2.10
N ALA A 4 9.58 121.52 -2.35
CA ALA A 4 8.49 121.82 -3.32
C ALA A 4 8.43 120.89 -4.56
N TRP A 5 7.42 120.00 -4.70
CA TRP A 5 5.98 120.17 -5.04
C TRP A 5 5.71 120.09 -6.56
N GLY A 6 4.60 119.43 -6.93
CA GLY A 6 3.81 119.84 -8.10
C GLY A 6 3.36 118.73 -9.06
N ARG A 7 2.16 118.20 -8.84
CA ARG A 7 1.30 117.58 -9.86
C ARG A 7 0.86 118.63 -10.88
N LEU A 8 0.70 118.30 -12.17
CA LEU A 8 -0.62 118.26 -12.84
C LEU A 8 -0.53 117.81 -14.31
N SER A 9 -1.54 117.03 -14.66
CA SER A 9 -1.99 116.47 -15.94
C SER A 9 -2.07 117.41 -17.15
N ALA A 10 -1.92 116.82 -18.35
CA ALA A 10 -2.87 116.99 -19.45
C ALA A 10 -2.68 115.89 -20.51
N ALA A 11 -3.79 115.27 -20.91
CA ALA A 11 -3.92 114.19 -21.89
C ALA A 11 -4.05 114.70 -23.34
N ILE A 12 -3.84 113.81 -24.33
CA ILE A 12 -4.48 113.69 -25.67
C ILE A 12 -3.85 112.43 -26.35
N THR A 13 -4.53 111.28 -26.42
CA THR A 13 -5.39 110.73 -27.50
C THR A 13 -4.65 110.13 -28.74
N THR A 14 -4.48 108.80 -28.67
CA THR A 14 -4.75 107.73 -29.68
C THR A 14 -4.01 107.66 -31.04
N VAL A 15 -3.26 106.56 -31.27
CA VAL A 15 -3.38 105.60 -32.41
C VAL A 15 -2.76 104.25 -31.98
N LEU A 16 -3.43 103.15 -32.37
CA LEU A 16 -3.11 101.73 -32.15
C LEU A 16 -1.67 101.33 -32.52
N VAL A 17 -1.02 100.58 -31.62
CA VAL A 17 0.03 99.60 -31.93
C VAL A 17 -0.32 98.31 -31.20
N GLY A 18 -0.33 97.19 -31.92
CA GLY A 18 -0.62 95.87 -31.36
C GLY A 18 0.39 95.48 -30.28
N SER A 19 -0.12 95.11 -29.11
CA SER A 19 0.65 94.54 -28.03
C SER A 19 0.20 93.10 -27.80
N VAL A 20 1.13 92.18 -28.04
CA VAL A 20 1.06 90.79 -27.59
C VAL A 20 0.84 90.80 -26.08
N LEU A 21 -0.36 90.41 -25.63
CA LEU A 21 -0.57 89.99 -24.24
C LEU A 21 0.07 88.61 -24.10
N THR A 22 1.34 88.61 -23.72
CA THR A 22 1.98 87.43 -23.16
C THR A 22 1.23 87.07 -21.89
N ALA A 23 0.49 85.96 -21.91
CA ALA A 23 0.03 85.31 -20.70
C ALA A 23 1.27 85.03 -19.83
N VAL A 24 1.31 85.67 -18.66
CA VAL A 24 2.25 85.29 -17.62
C VAL A 24 1.83 83.89 -17.17
N PRO A 25 2.69 82.87 -17.23
CA PRO A 25 2.35 81.56 -16.69
C PRO A 25 2.02 81.73 -15.20
N ALA A 26 0.89 81.16 -14.78
CA ALA A 26 0.57 81.02 -13.37
C ALA A 26 1.74 80.28 -12.69
N SER A 27 2.25 80.83 -11.59
CA SER A 27 3.16 80.10 -10.72
C SER A 27 2.38 78.92 -10.14
N ALA A 28 2.89 77.69 -10.30
CA ALA A 28 2.39 76.54 -9.55
C ALA A 28 2.46 76.87 -8.05
N ALA A 29 1.44 76.46 -7.30
CA ALA A 29 1.45 76.61 -5.86
C ALA A 29 2.57 75.74 -5.24
N ASP A 30 3.18 76.20 -4.15
CA ASP A 30 4.21 75.42 -3.47
C ASP A 30 3.59 74.14 -2.88
N PRO A 31 4.24 72.96 -3.02
CA PRO A 31 3.74 71.71 -2.46
C PRO A 31 3.48 71.80 -0.95
N VAL A 32 2.40 71.16 -0.50
CA VAL A 32 1.91 71.19 0.89
C VAL A 32 2.30 69.88 1.58
N THR A 33 2.91 69.97 2.76
CA THR A 33 3.24 68.79 3.58
C THR A 33 2.25 68.62 4.73
N ILE A 34 1.76 67.41 4.93
CA ILE A 34 0.96 66.99 6.09
C ILE A 34 1.61 65.79 6.79
N GLN A 35 1.38 65.67 8.11
CA GLN A 35 1.87 64.56 8.92
C GLN A 35 0.71 63.73 9.45
N LEU A 36 0.71 62.43 9.17
CA LEU A 36 -0.24 61.46 9.69
C LEU A 36 0.46 60.67 10.80
N PHE A 37 -0.03 60.82 12.02
CA PHE A 37 0.39 60.03 13.16
C PHE A 37 -0.64 58.96 13.42
N ASP A 38 -0.23 57.72 13.64
CA ASP A 38 -1.16 56.62 13.85
C ASP A 38 -0.72 55.73 15.02
N ILE A 39 -1.70 55.07 15.64
CA ILE A 39 -1.52 53.94 16.54
C ILE A 39 -2.45 52.79 16.17
N ASN A 40 -2.04 51.58 16.49
CA ASN A 40 -2.89 50.40 16.43
C ASN A 40 -2.69 49.56 17.70
N ASP A 41 -3.69 48.76 18.05
CA ASP A 41 -3.58 47.74 19.10
C ASP A 41 -3.10 48.34 20.43
N PHE A 42 -3.67 49.49 20.81
CA PHE A 42 -3.33 50.16 22.06
C PHE A 42 -3.81 49.36 23.28
N HIS A 43 -4.85 48.53 23.15
CA HIS A 43 -5.30 47.54 24.14
C HIS A 43 -5.26 48.06 25.57
N GLY A 44 -5.88 49.22 25.78
CA GLY A 44 -5.97 49.90 27.06
C GLY A 44 -4.70 49.93 27.90
N ARG A 45 -3.53 50.22 27.31
CA ARG A 45 -2.24 50.36 28.03
C ARG A 45 -2.19 51.63 28.89
N ILE A 46 -2.92 51.58 30.01
CA ILE A 46 -2.94 52.59 31.07
C ILE A 46 -1.97 52.16 32.18
N ASP A 47 -0.77 52.71 32.14
CA ASP A 47 0.35 52.37 33.03
C ASP A 47 1.34 53.54 33.17
N ALA A 48 2.55 53.27 33.70
CA ALA A 48 3.61 54.26 33.84
C ALA A 48 4.24 54.74 32.51
N ASN A 49 3.87 54.15 31.37
CA ASN A 49 4.35 54.51 30.04
C ASN A 49 3.36 55.36 29.27
N THR A 50 2.09 55.40 29.65
CA THR A 50 1.04 56.18 28.95
C THR A 50 1.41 57.66 28.81
N VAL A 51 2.03 58.27 29.83
CA VAL A 51 2.50 59.67 29.78
C VAL A 51 3.62 59.85 28.76
N LYS A 52 4.51 58.86 28.61
CA LYS A 52 5.59 58.89 27.62
C LYS A 52 5.06 58.66 26.21
N PHE A 53 4.09 57.79 26.05
CA PHE A 53 3.35 57.62 24.80
C PHE A 53 2.74 58.96 24.35
N ALA A 54 1.94 59.59 25.22
CA ALA A 54 1.37 60.92 25.00
C ALA A 54 2.44 61.96 24.66
N GLY A 55 3.56 61.97 25.40
CA GLY A 55 4.67 62.87 25.14
C GLY A 55 5.38 62.64 23.81
N THR A 56 5.38 61.42 23.29
CA THR A 56 5.97 61.09 21.98
C THR A 56 5.14 61.67 20.86
N LEU A 57 3.82 61.51 20.92
CA LEU A 57 2.89 62.13 19.97
C LEU A 57 3.02 63.66 19.99
N GLU A 58 3.04 64.27 21.16
CA GLU A 58 3.13 65.73 21.27
C GLU A 58 4.49 66.29 20.82
N GLN A 59 5.58 65.54 21.03
CA GLN A 59 6.88 65.87 20.44
C GLN A 59 6.83 65.87 18.91
N LEU A 60 6.09 64.94 18.30
CA LEU A 60 5.93 64.85 16.85
C LEU A 60 5.01 65.93 16.30
N ARG A 61 3.89 66.24 16.95
CA ARG A 61 3.00 67.37 16.61
C ARG A 61 3.74 68.71 16.68
N ALA A 62 4.56 68.92 17.71
CA ALA A 62 5.40 70.11 17.82
C ALA A 62 6.42 70.23 16.67
N GLN A 63 6.94 69.09 16.17
CA GLN A 63 7.83 69.07 15.00
C GLN A 63 7.10 69.35 13.68
N ALA A 64 5.86 68.86 13.53
CA ALA A 64 5.03 69.09 12.35
C ALA A 64 4.59 70.56 12.23
N GLY A 65 4.24 71.16 13.37
CA GLY A 65 3.62 72.49 13.45
C GLY A 65 2.10 72.41 13.54
N GLU A 66 1.51 73.44 14.14
CA GLU A 66 0.08 73.52 14.42
C GLU A 66 -0.77 73.46 13.13
N GLY A 67 -1.85 72.67 13.16
CA GLY A 67 -2.78 72.51 12.04
C GLY A 67 -2.27 71.70 10.85
N LYS A 68 -1.11 71.03 10.98
CA LYS A 68 -0.45 70.28 9.88
C LYS A 68 -0.41 68.77 10.08
N SER A 69 -1.10 68.26 11.09
CA SER A 69 -1.10 66.84 11.40
C SER A 69 -2.46 66.30 11.80
N LEU A 70 -2.68 65.02 11.54
CA LEU A 70 -3.74 64.21 12.15
C LEU A 70 -3.15 63.16 13.07
N PHE A 71 -3.91 62.81 14.10
CA PHE A 71 -3.69 61.64 14.93
C PHE A 71 -4.82 60.65 14.70
N LEU A 72 -4.46 59.48 14.17
CA LEU A 72 -5.35 58.42 13.72
C LEU A 72 -5.16 57.17 14.59
N SER A 73 -6.09 56.24 14.46
CA SER A 73 -5.91 54.90 15.01
C SER A 73 -6.48 53.84 14.08
N ALA A 74 -5.69 52.81 13.79
CA ALA A 74 -6.15 51.64 13.05
C ALA A 74 -6.90 50.60 13.91
N GLY A 75 -7.45 50.96 15.08
CA GLY A 75 -8.33 50.09 15.89
C GLY A 75 -7.63 49.32 17.03
N ASP A 76 -8.42 48.55 17.79
CA ASP A 76 -8.07 47.87 19.05
C ASP A 76 -7.45 48.83 20.07
N ASN A 77 -8.12 49.96 20.25
CA ASN A 77 -7.78 50.90 21.30
C ASN A 77 -8.13 50.34 22.69
N ILE A 78 -9.25 49.63 22.76
CA ILE A 78 -9.80 49.01 23.97
C ILE A 78 -9.84 47.48 23.84
N GLY A 79 -10.19 46.78 24.92
CA GLY A 79 -10.17 45.31 24.97
C GLY A 79 -8.75 44.74 25.00
N ALA A 80 -8.61 43.48 25.45
CA ALA A 80 -7.33 42.92 25.92
C ALA A 80 -6.53 43.89 26.82
N SER A 81 -7.26 44.65 27.63
CA SER A 81 -6.75 45.81 28.34
C SER A 81 -5.88 45.44 29.54
N LEU A 82 -4.94 46.33 29.91
CA LEU A 82 -4.31 46.21 31.22
C LEU A 82 -5.36 46.38 32.32
N PHE A 83 -5.13 45.72 33.44
CA PHE A 83 -6.03 45.72 34.61
C PHE A 83 -6.56 47.11 34.98
N ALA A 84 -5.71 48.15 34.91
CA ALA A 84 -6.10 49.51 35.24
C ALA A 84 -7.16 50.11 34.31
N SER A 85 -7.18 49.70 33.04
CA SER A 85 -8.21 50.11 32.09
C SER A 85 -9.39 49.13 32.09
N ALA A 86 -9.11 47.83 32.06
CA ALA A 86 -10.12 46.77 31.97
C ALA A 86 -11.17 46.82 33.10
N THR A 87 -10.72 47.04 34.35
CA THR A 87 -11.61 47.14 35.52
C THR A 87 -12.59 48.30 35.47
N GLN A 88 -12.29 49.30 34.64
CA GLN A 88 -13.11 50.49 34.45
C GLN A 88 -13.76 50.49 33.06
N LYS A 89 -13.93 49.30 32.47
CA LYS A 89 -14.55 49.10 31.14
C LYS A 89 -13.87 49.94 30.06
N ASP A 90 -12.57 50.13 30.14
CA ASP A 90 -11.77 50.85 29.15
C ASP A 90 -12.05 52.36 29.06
N GLU A 91 -12.87 52.90 29.96
CA GLU A 91 -13.16 54.34 30.03
C GLU A 91 -11.90 55.21 30.16
N PRO A 92 -10.88 54.86 30.99
CA PRO A 92 -9.66 55.67 31.08
C PRO A 92 -8.87 55.71 29.78
N THR A 93 -8.95 54.67 28.96
CA THR A 93 -8.29 54.65 27.66
C THR A 93 -8.93 55.63 26.70
N ILE A 94 -10.26 55.60 26.60
CA ILE A 94 -11.01 56.55 25.78
C ILE A 94 -10.73 57.98 26.26
N ASP A 95 -10.72 58.22 27.57
CA ASP A 95 -10.41 59.54 28.14
C ASP A 95 -8.99 60.03 27.80
N VAL A 96 -7.99 59.14 27.80
CA VAL A 96 -6.62 59.48 27.39
C VAL A 96 -6.57 59.84 25.90
N LEU A 97 -7.27 59.09 25.05
CA LEU A 97 -7.31 59.36 23.60
C LEU A 97 -8.09 60.65 23.30
N ASN A 98 -9.17 60.93 24.03
CA ASN A 98 -9.88 62.21 23.97
C ASN A 98 -8.96 63.36 24.40
N ALA A 99 -8.21 63.23 25.51
CA ALA A 99 -7.28 64.27 25.96
C ALA A 99 -6.12 64.53 24.97
N LEU A 100 -5.80 63.53 24.16
CA LEU A 100 -4.85 63.63 23.06
C LEU A 100 -5.47 64.13 21.76
N ASP A 101 -6.76 64.46 21.71
CA ASP A 101 -7.52 64.73 20.48
C ASP A 101 -7.14 63.73 19.39
N LEU A 102 -7.45 62.46 19.60
CA LEU A 102 -7.53 61.51 18.50
C LEU A 102 -8.56 62.03 17.49
N ASP A 103 -8.24 62.05 16.20
CA ASP A 103 -9.11 62.63 15.18
C ASP A 103 -10.15 61.61 14.69
N VAL A 104 -9.76 60.34 14.51
CA VAL A 104 -10.63 59.24 14.09
C VAL A 104 -9.97 57.89 14.43
N SER A 105 -10.79 56.88 14.66
CA SER A 105 -10.33 55.49 14.82
C SER A 105 -11.06 54.57 13.84
N ALA A 106 -10.35 53.71 13.13
CA ALA A 106 -10.95 52.48 12.63
C ALA A 106 -11.41 51.60 13.81
N VAL A 107 -12.37 50.72 13.55
CA VAL A 107 -12.81 49.70 14.51
C VAL A 107 -11.91 48.47 14.39
N GLY A 108 -11.38 47.99 15.51
CA GLY A 108 -10.77 46.69 15.65
C GLY A 108 -11.71 45.65 16.24
N ASN A 109 -11.30 44.39 16.29
CA ASN A 109 -12.15 43.31 16.79
C ASN A 109 -12.43 43.47 18.29
N HIS A 110 -11.48 43.98 19.07
CA HIS A 110 -11.64 44.13 20.52
C HIS A 110 -12.60 45.27 20.92
N GLU A 111 -12.88 46.22 20.02
CA GLU A 111 -14.02 47.14 20.20
C GLU A 111 -15.38 46.40 20.25
N LEU A 112 -15.46 45.17 19.72
CA LEU A 112 -16.65 44.33 19.71
C LEU A 112 -16.66 43.22 20.79
N ASP A 113 -15.68 43.19 21.71
CA ASP A 113 -15.63 42.21 22.81
C ASP A 113 -16.93 42.14 23.63
N LYS A 114 -17.53 43.32 23.87
CA LYS A 114 -18.79 43.49 24.61
C LYS A 114 -20.01 43.62 23.69
N GLY A 115 -19.82 43.39 22.39
CA GLY A 115 -20.85 43.39 21.35
C GLY A 115 -21.13 44.75 20.72
N ALA A 116 -21.85 44.74 19.60
CA ALA A 116 -22.15 45.91 18.77
C ALA A 116 -22.88 47.03 19.52
N ALA A 117 -23.74 46.67 20.48
CA ALA A 117 -24.49 47.64 21.30
C ALA A 117 -23.58 48.40 22.28
N ASP A 118 -22.49 47.79 22.75
CA ASP A 118 -21.52 48.46 23.61
C ASP A 118 -20.66 49.44 22.80
N LEU A 119 -20.22 49.03 21.60
CA LEU A 119 -19.49 49.87 20.65
C LEU A 119 -20.31 51.12 20.26
N THR A 120 -21.53 50.93 19.76
CA THR A 120 -22.39 52.02 19.26
C THR A 120 -23.03 52.85 20.38
N GLY A 121 -23.03 52.34 21.61
CA GLY A 121 -23.49 53.05 22.80
C GLY A 121 -22.31 53.54 23.62
N ARG A 122 -22.03 52.86 24.74
CA ARG A 122 -21.06 53.28 25.76
C ARG A 122 -19.72 53.76 25.21
N VAL A 123 -19.14 53.05 24.23
CA VAL A 123 -17.81 53.37 23.68
C VAL A 123 -17.89 54.62 22.81
N SER A 124 -18.77 54.63 21.79
CA SER A 124 -18.93 55.77 20.88
C SER A 124 -19.48 57.03 21.57
N ASP A 125 -20.36 56.87 22.56
CA ASP A 125 -20.92 57.99 23.35
C ASP A 125 -19.86 58.66 24.24
N ARG A 126 -18.78 57.95 24.59
CA ARG A 126 -17.68 58.48 25.41
C ARG A 126 -16.53 59.03 24.57
N ALA A 127 -16.33 58.51 23.36
CA ALA A 127 -15.29 58.98 22.47
C ALA A 127 -15.63 60.38 21.93
N ASP A 128 -14.68 61.31 22.02
CA ASP A 128 -14.79 62.64 21.40
C ASP A 128 -14.41 62.59 19.90
N PHE A 129 -14.16 61.39 19.38
CA PHE A 129 -13.76 61.09 18.01
C PHE A 129 -14.67 60.01 17.40
N PRO A 130 -14.91 60.05 16.08
CA PRO A 130 -15.71 59.04 15.41
C PRO A 130 -14.95 57.72 15.26
N TYR A 131 -15.71 56.62 15.33
CA TYR A 131 -15.28 55.31 14.84
C TYR A 131 -15.74 55.10 13.41
N VAL A 132 -14.87 54.57 12.56
CA VAL A 132 -15.16 54.27 11.14
C VAL A 132 -14.97 52.80 10.79
N ALA A 133 -15.88 52.23 10.01
CA ALA A 133 -15.83 50.84 9.55
C ALA A 133 -16.69 50.61 8.30
N ALA A 134 -16.06 50.51 7.13
CA ALA A 134 -16.73 50.35 5.84
C ALA A 134 -17.36 48.96 5.64
N ASN A 135 -16.76 47.92 6.21
CA ASN A 135 -17.11 46.52 5.95
C ASN A 135 -17.89 45.83 7.08
N VAL A 136 -18.33 46.57 8.09
CA VAL A 136 -19.16 46.05 9.19
C VAL A 136 -20.61 46.38 8.90
N ILE A 137 -21.34 45.43 8.30
CA ILE A 137 -22.70 45.66 7.79
C ILE A 137 -23.73 45.22 8.82
N ASP A 138 -24.66 46.10 9.17
CA ASP A 138 -25.87 45.72 9.91
C ASP A 138 -26.81 44.95 8.97
N LYS A 139 -27.03 43.66 9.26
CA LYS A 139 -27.86 42.76 8.42
C LYS A 139 -29.33 43.21 8.31
N THR A 140 -29.81 43.97 9.30
CA THR A 140 -31.19 44.48 9.31
C THR A 140 -31.35 45.64 8.34
N THR A 141 -30.35 46.52 8.25
CA THR A 141 -30.41 47.72 7.40
C THR A 141 -29.73 47.55 6.04
N GLY A 142 -28.82 46.58 5.91
CA GLY A 142 -27.97 46.38 4.74
C GLY A 142 -26.95 47.50 4.52
N LYS A 143 -26.61 48.26 5.57
CA LYS A 143 -25.69 49.39 5.54
C LYS A 143 -24.57 49.21 6.57
N PRO A 144 -23.43 49.92 6.42
CA PRO A 144 -22.42 49.98 7.47
C PRO A 144 -23.02 50.38 8.82
N LEU A 145 -22.62 49.68 9.89
CA LEU A 145 -23.03 49.91 11.27
C LEU A 145 -22.57 51.28 11.78
N LEU A 146 -21.37 51.69 11.35
CA LEU A 146 -20.73 52.97 11.63
C LEU A 146 -20.41 53.68 10.30
N PRO A 147 -20.09 54.98 10.30
CA PRO A 147 -19.62 55.66 9.09
C PRO A 147 -18.44 54.92 8.45
N ALA A 148 -18.38 54.86 7.11
CA ALA A 148 -17.28 54.19 6.41
C ALA A 148 -15.97 55.01 6.46
N PHE A 149 -16.09 56.34 6.55
CA PHE A 149 -14.97 57.28 6.57
C PHE A 149 -15.33 58.57 7.31
N GLU A 150 -14.32 59.37 7.64
CA GLU A 150 -14.45 60.76 8.12
C GLU A 150 -13.51 61.68 7.32
N THR A 151 -13.84 62.98 7.21
CA THR A 151 -13.02 63.97 6.45
C THR A 151 -12.55 65.13 7.30
N PHE A 152 -11.28 65.49 7.15
CA PHE A 152 -10.62 66.56 7.91
C PHE A 152 -9.99 67.60 6.98
N THR A 153 -9.78 68.82 7.49
CA THR A 153 -8.96 69.83 6.80
C THR A 153 -7.62 69.97 7.50
N VAL A 154 -6.53 69.66 6.81
CA VAL A 154 -5.17 69.60 7.35
C VAL A 154 -4.23 70.39 6.46
N ASN A 155 -3.61 71.44 7.00
CA ASN A 155 -2.77 72.36 6.24
C ASN A 155 -3.43 72.89 4.93
N GLY A 156 -4.76 73.02 4.94
CA GLY A 156 -5.56 73.45 3.79
C GLY A 156 -6.02 72.34 2.84
N LEU A 157 -5.55 71.10 3.03
CA LEU A 157 -5.97 69.93 2.25
C LEU A 157 -7.12 69.20 2.92
N LYS A 158 -8.05 68.65 2.12
CA LYS A 158 -9.12 67.76 2.56
C LYS A 158 -8.63 66.31 2.58
N VAL A 159 -8.54 65.73 3.77
CA VAL A 159 -8.05 64.35 3.99
C VAL A 159 -9.22 63.48 4.41
N ALA A 160 -9.49 62.40 3.67
CA ALA A 160 -10.46 61.37 4.05
C ALA A 160 -9.76 60.17 4.68
N VAL A 161 -10.29 59.65 5.77
CA VAL A 161 -9.78 58.43 6.44
C VAL A 161 -10.86 57.37 6.41
N VAL A 162 -10.61 56.26 5.70
CA VAL A 162 -11.54 55.14 5.50
C VAL A 162 -11.14 53.98 6.41
N GLY A 163 -12.04 53.49 7.25
CA GLY A 163 -11.75 52.38 8.17
C GLY A 163 -12.27 51.03 7.65
N ALA A 164 -11.58 49.94 7.95
CA ALA A 164 -12.09 48.58 7.75
C ALA A 164 -11.56 47.60 8.80
N LEU A 165 -12.37 46.60 9.14
CA LEU A 165 -12.11 45.59 10.19
C LEU A 165 -11.79 44.22 9.56
N THR A 166 -10.96 43.40 10.21
CA THR A 166 -10.71 42.02 9.78
C THR A 166 -11.97 41.15 9.70
N GLU A 167 -12.06 40.31 8.66
CA GLU A 167 -13.11 39.28 8.51
C GLU A 167 -12.96 38.14 9.52
N GLU A 168 -11.85 38.08 10.25
CA GLU A 168 -11.63 37.06 11.27
C GLU A 168 -12.48 37.30 12.53
N THR A 169 -13.00 38.51 12.72
CA THR A 169 -13.76 38.95 13.91
C THR A 169 -14.78 37.92 14.43
N PRO A 170 -15.61 37.24 13.60
CA PRO A 170 -16.56 36.25 14.10
C PRO A 170 -15.95 35.03 14.82
N SER A 171 -14.65 34.80 14.63
CA SER A 171 -13.89 33.78 15.38
C SER A 171 -13.19 34.33 16.63
N LEU A 172 -13.10 35.66 16.76
CA LEU A 172 -12.32 36.37 17.78
C LEU A 172 -13.18 36.97 18.89
N VAL A 173 -14.48 37.16 18.68
CA VAL A 173 -15.37 37.73 19.69
C VAL A 173 -16.58 36.84 19.95
N SER A 174 -17.34 37.18 21.00
CA SER A 174 -18.58 36.46 21.34
C SER A 174 -19.59 36.49 20.18
N PRO A 175 -19.98 35.32 19.61
CA PRO A 175 -20.92 35.27 18.49
C PRO A 175 -22.28 35.91 18.78
N ALA A 176 -22.70 35.93 20.06
CA ALA A 176 -23.95 36.55 20.46
C ALA A 176 -23.92 38.08 20.26
N GLY A 177 -22.77 38.72 20.54
CA GLY A 177 -22.62 40.18 20.53
C GLY A 177 -22.58 40.79 19.12
N ILE A 178 -22.39 39.98 18.09
CA ILE A 178 -22.27 40.41 16.68
C ILE A 178 -23.23 39.66 15.75
N SER A 179 -24.23 38.95 16.30
CA SER A 179 -25.11 38.06 15.53
C SER A 179 -25.87 38.77 14.39
N ASP A 180 -26.19 40.05 14.59
CA ASP A 180 -26.86 40.93 13.62
C ASP A 180 -25.90 41.61 12.63
N LEU A 181 -24.59 41.34 12.70
CA LEU A 181 -23.58 41.94 11.83
C LEU A 181 -23.08 40.95 10.77
N GLU A 182 -22.76 41.46 9.59
CA GLU A 182 -22.03 40.77 8.52
C GLU A 182 -20.72 41.50 8.27
N LEU A 183 -19.61 40.77 8.34
CA LEU A 183 -18.28 41.29 8.00
C LEU A 183 -18.01 40.92 6.54
N THR A 184 -17.92 41.92 5.68
CA THR A 184 -17.61 41.73 4.26
C THR A 184 -16.11 41.91 4.00
N ASP A 185 -15.65 41.58 2.80
CA ASP A 185 -14.24 41.77 2.41
C ASP A 185 -13.81 43.23 2.64
N PRO A 186 -12.75 43.47 3.43
CA PRO A 186 -12.36 44.80 3.84
C PRO A 186 -11.81 45.61 2.66
N VAL A 187 -11.13 44.96 1.70
CA VAL A 187 -10.55 45.63 0.54
C VAL A 187 -11.64 46.04 -0.44
N GLU A 188 -12.63 45.18 -0.68
CA GLU A 188 -13.80 45.49 -1.51
C GLU A 188 -14.60 46.67 -0.91
N ALA A 189 -14.81 46.68 0.40
CA ALA A 189 -15.55 47.75 1.07
C ALA A 189 -14.80 49.10 1.06
N VAL A 190 -13.48 49.09 1.29
CA VAL A 190 -12.65 50.30 1.15
C VAL A 190 -12.68 50.79 -0.28
N ASN A 191 -12.47 49.92 -1.26
CA ASN A 191 -12.51 50.30 -2.68
C ASN A 191 -13.85 50.89 -3.11
N GLN A 192 -14.96 50.33 -2.62
CA GLN A 192 -16.30 50.88 -2.86
C GLN A 192 -16.45 52.28 -2.24
N THR A 193 -15.97 52.47 -1.00
CA THR A 193 -16.01 53.78 -0.33
C THR A 193 -15.15 54.81 -1.05
N VAL A 194 -13.97 54.42 -1.53
CA VAL A 194 -13.08 55.26 -2.34
C VAL A 194 -13.72 55.64 -3.68
N ALA A 195 -14.43 54.72 -4.32
CA ALA A 195 -15.18 55.03 -5.54
C ALA A 195 -16.26 56.10 -5.29
N ASP A 196 -16.97 56.02 -4.16
CA ASP A 196 -17.97 57.00 -3.76
C ASP A 196 -17.34 58.37 -3.46
N LEU A 197 -16.21 58.40 -2.75
CA LEU A 197 -15.41 59.61 -2.48
C LEU A 197 -14.92 60.28 -3.77
N ASN A 198 -14.40 59.49 -4.71
CA ASN A 198 -13.93 59.99 -6.00
C ASN A 198 -15.05 60.53 -6.91
N ALA A 199 -16.27 60.01 -6.75
CA ALA A 199 -17.45 60.48 -7.48
C ALA A 199 -18.09 61.75 -6.85
N ALA A 200 -17.71 62.11 -5.63
CA ALA A 200 -18.24 63.27 -4.94
C ALA A 200 -17.79 64.59 -5.60
N THR A 201 -18.67 65.60 -5.58
CA THR A 201 -18.35 66.94 -6.10
C THR A 201 -17.31 67.67 -5.26
N ASP A 202 -17.13 67.26 -4.01
CA ASP A 202 -16.17 67.80 -3.05
C ASP A 202 -15.23 66.67 -2.64
N LYS A 203 -14.52 66.13 -3.64
CA LYS A 203 -13.57 65.02 -3.52
C LYS A 203 -12.44 65.40 -2.54
N PRO A 204 -11.97 64.48 -1.67
CA PRO A 204 -10.79 64.72 -0.85
C PRO A 204 -9.50 64.78 -1.68
N ASP A 205 -8.56 65.61 -1.26
CA ASP A 205 -7.23 65.75 -1.87
C ASP A 205 -6.31 64.58 -1.48
N VAL A 206 -6.55 63.96 -0.32
CA VAL A 206 -5.79 62.80 0.19
C VAL A 206 -6.75 61.75 0.74
N ILE A 207 -6.51 60.48 0.42
CA ILE A 207 -7.26 59.36 0.99
C ILE A 207 -6.32 58.43 1.77
N VAL A 208 -6.65 58.19 3.04
CA VAL A 208 -5.98 57.26 3.94
C VAL A 208 -6.89 56.05 4.18
N ALA A 209 -6.34 54.84 4.15
CA ALA A 209 -7.06 53.64 4.54
C ALA A 209 -6.46 53.07 5.84
N ASP A 210 -7.29 52.98 6.87
CA ASP A 210 -6.95 52.40 8.17
C ASP A 210 -7.61 51.02 8.27
N TYR A 211 -6.81 49.99 8.04
CA TYR A 211 -7.25 48.60 8.17
C TYR A 211 -6.90 48.08 9.55
N HIS A 212 -7.88 47.58 10.30
CA HIS A 212 -7.62 46.68 11.42
C HIS A 212 -7.42 45.24 10.91
N GLU A 213 -6.38 45.09 10.08
CA GLU A 213 -5.89 43.88 9.46
C GLU A 213 -4.41 44.13 9.07
N GLY A 214 -3.58 43.09 8.98
CA GLY A 214 -2.14 43.29 8.85
C GLY A 214 -1.35 42.09 8.33
N ALA A 215 -0.04 42.29 8.17
CA ALA A 215 0.86 41.22 7.71
C ALA A 215 1.11 40.16 8.80
N GLY A 216 1.31 38.90 8.41
CA GLY A 216 1.54 37.81 9.35
C GLY A 216 2.91 37.85 10.04
N ALA A 217 3.88 38.54 9.44
CA ALA A 217 5.20 38.77 10.02
C ALA A 217 5.70 40.22 9.79
N GLY A 218 6.63 40.66 10.63
CA GLY A 218 7.20 42.00 10.55
C GLY A 218 8.57 42.10 11.21
N THR A 219 8.84 43.17 11.93
CA THR A 219 9.99 43.27 12.84
C THR A 219 9.58 42.73 14.21
N PRO A 220 10.36 41.86 14.88
CA PRO A 220 11.75 41.47 14.58
C PRO A 220 11.89 40.24 13.65
N ASP A 221 10.79 39.67 13.14
CA ASP A 221 10.80 38.48 12.28
C ASP A 221 11.68 38.66 11.03
N GLY A 222 11.86 39.91 10.58
CA GLY A 222 12.74 40.28 9.47
C GLY A 222 12.10 40.09 8.10
N ALA A 223 10.77 39.98 8.06
CA ALA A 223 10.02 39.83 6.81
C ALA A 223 10.07 41.11 5.96
N THR A 224 10.04 40.92 4.65
CA THR A 224 9.90 41.99 3.64
C THR A 224 8.47 42.00 3.10
N ILE A 225 7.99 43.15 2.65
CA ILE A 225 6.65 43.24 2.04
C ILE A 225 6.47 42.28 0.86
N GLN A 226 7.52 42.02 0.07
CA GLN A 226 7.44 41.07 -1.05
C GLN A 226 7.21 39.63 -0.58
N GLN A 227 7.76 39.25 0.58
CA GLN A 227 7.54 37.92 1.16
C GLN A 227 6.11 37.78 1.67
N GLU A 228 5.57 38.80 2.35
CA GLU A 228 4.20 38.79 2.84
C GLU A 228 3.17 38.82 1.70
N ILE A 229 3.42 39.60 0.63
CA ILE A 229 2.60 39.54 -0.59
C ILE A 229 2.66 38.15 -1.23
N ALA A 230 3.85 37.54 -1.30
CA ALA A 230 4.01 36.20 -1.86
C ALA A 230 3.35 35.10 -1.01
N ALA A 231 3.20 35.32 0.30
CA ALA A 231 2.47 34.41 1.20
C ALA A 231 0.96 34.39 0.90
N GLY A 232 0.43 35.44 0.26
CA GLY A 232 -0.98 35.58 -0.08
C GLY A 232 -1.85 36.02 1.12
N GLY A 233 -3.15 35.81 1.00
CA GLY A 233 -4.12 36.20 2.04
C GLY A 233 -4.50 37.68 2.02
N THR A 234 -5.24 38.12 3.03
CA THR A 234 -5.87 39.44 3.08
C THR A 234 -4.86 40.58 3.03
N PHE A 235 -3.69 40.47 3.69
CA PHE A 235 -2.65 41.49 3.59
C PHE A 235 -2.10 41.66 2.16
N ALA A 236 -1.92 40.57 1.42
CA ALA A 236 -1.49 40.66 0.03
C ALA A 236 -2.52 41.42 -0.82
N ASP A 237 -3.80 41.23 -0.52
CA ASP A 237 -4.89 41.95 -1.17
C ASP A 237 -4.96 43.42 -0.73
N ILE A 238 -4.79 43.73 0.56
CA ILE A 238 -4.65 45.12 1.04
C ILE A 238 -3.52 45.83 0.29
N ALA A 239 -2.36 45.19 0.19
CA ALA A 239 -1.19 45.78 -0.46
C ALA A 239 -1.37 45.94 -1.98
N THR A 240 -1.98 44.97 -2.66
CA THR A 240 -1.97 44.90 -4.14
C THR A 240 -3.31 45.21 -4.82
N LYS A 241 -4.41 45.29 -4.07
CA LYS A 241 -5.77 45.50 -4.60
C LYS A 241 -6.50 46.69 -3.97
N THR A 242 -6.03 47.29 -2.87
CA THR A 242 -6.59 48.57 -2.38
C THR A 242 -6.38 49.66 -3.43
N ASP A 243 -7.45 50.41 -3.73
CA ASP A 243 -7.58 51.35 -4.86
C ASP A 243 -6.36 52.25 -5.02
N ALA A 244 -6.03 52.56 -6.28
CA ALA A 244 -4.85 53.35 -6.62
C ALA A 244 -4.93 54.82 -6.14
N SER A 245 -6.11 55.30 -5.78
CA SER A 245 -6.35 56.64 -5.22
C SER A 245 -6.11 56.73 -3.71
N VAL A 246 -5.83 55.61 -3.03
CA VAL A 246 -5.45 55.62 -1.60
C VAL A 246 -3.96 55.92 -1.49
N ASP A 247 -3.63 57.00 -0.78
CA ASP A 247 -2.29 57.59 -0.69
C ASP A 247 -1.44 57.03 0.45
N ALA A 248 -2.06 56.55 1.52
CA ALA A 248 -1.39 55.95 2.66
C ALA A 248 -2.25 54.85 3.26
N ILE A 249 -1.60 53.80 3.78
CA ILE A 249 -2.26 52.70 4.46
C ILE A 249 -1.67 52.53 5.86
N PHE A 250 -2.53 52.59 6.87
CA PHE A 250 -2.23 52.07 8.20
C PHE A 250 -2.89 50.71 8.38
N THR A 251 -2.24 49.85 9.15
CA THR A 251 -2.66 48.47 9.42
C THR A 251 -2.61 48.20 10.93
N GLY A 252 -3.29 47.15 11.40
CA GLY A 252 -3.36 46.74 12.81
C GLY A 252 -3.53 45.22 12.97
N HIS A 253 -4.17 44.77 14.06
CA HIS A 253 -4.58 43.38 14.38
C HIS A 253 -3.44 42.41 14.69
N THR A 254 -2.43 42.38 13.82
CA THR A 254 -1.35 41.38 13.86
C THR A 254 -0.21 41.70 14.83
N HIS A 255 -0.23 42.89 15.44
CA HIS A 255 0.78 43.47 16.35
C HIS A 255 2.20 43.52 15.76
N LYS A 256 2.32 43.53 14.44
CA LYS A 256 3.59 43.55 13.74
C LYS A 256 4.11 44.96 13.58
N GLN A 257 5.42 45.11 13.71
CA GLN A 257 6.07 46.39 13.49
C GLN A 257 6.69 46.43 12.08
N TYR A 258 6.16 47.25 11.20
CA TYR A 258 6.74 47.50 9.88
C TYR A 258 6.43 48.88 9.33
N ALA A 259 7.29 49.35 8.42
CA ALA A 259 7.16 50.60 7.69
C ALA A 259 7.72 50.34 6.29
N TRP A 260 6.84 50.12 5.31
CA TRP A 260 7.19 49.61 3.99
C TRP A 260 6.69 50.50 2.85
N ASP A 261 7.39 50.39 1.73
CA ASP A 261 6.97 50.94 0.43
C ASP A 261 6.09 49.90 -0.28
N GLY A 262 4.78 50.11 -0.27
CA GLY A 262 3.78 49.25 -0.89
C GLY A 262 3.51 49.58 -2.36
N PRO A 263 3.12 48.60 -3.18
CA PRO A 263 2.77 48.85 -4.57
C PRO A 263 1.45 49.63 -4.68
N ILE A 264 1.33 50.45 -5.73
CA ILE A 264 0.06 51.07 -6.13
C ILE A 264 -0.48 50.31 -7.35
N PRO A 265 -1.73 49.80 -7.32
CA PRO A 265 -2.28 49.04 -8.46
C PRO A 265 -2.24 49.84 -9.76
N GLY A 266 -1.69 49.25 -10.82
CA GLY A 266 -1.58 49.89 -12.13
C GLY A 266 -0.51 50.99 -12.25
N SER A 267 0.35 51.17 -11.23
CA SER A 267 1.41 52.19 -11.22
C SER A 267 2.79 51.58 -10.92
N THR A 268 3.85 52.27 -11.34
CA THR A 268 5.23 51.95 -10.95
C THR A 268 5.68 52.70 -9.69
N LYS A 269 4.83 53.59 -9.16
CA LYS A 269 5.06 54.30 -7.90
C LYS A 269 4.68 53.41 -6.71
N THR A 270 5.13 53.81 -5.53
CA THR A 270 4.79 53.18 -4.25
C THR A 270 4.02 54.14 -3.35
N ARG A 271 3.36 53.59 -2.34
CA ARG A 271 2.73 54.32 -1.22
C ARG A 271 3.19 53.74 0.12
N PRO A 272 3.17 54.51 1.22
CA PRO A 272 3.52 53.99 2.54
C PRO A 272 2.46 53.01 3.07
N ILE A 273 2.91 51.87 3.60
CA ILE A 273 2.11 50.91 4.38
C ILE A 273 2.81 50.70 5.73
N LEU A 274 2.10 50.92 6.84
CA LEU A 274 2.69 50.93 8.18
C LEU A 274 1.83 50.21 9.23
N GLN A 275 2.50 49.54 10.17
CA GLN A 275 1.93 49.07 11.45
C GLN A 275 2.92 49.35 12.57
N THR A 276 2.44 49.77 13.73
CA THR A 276 3.26 50.35 14.81
C THR A 276 3.82 49.32 15.79
N GLY A 277 3.55 48.04 15.61
CA GLY A 277 3.62 47.06 16.69
C GLY A 277 2.32 47.11 17.47
N SER A 278 2.37 47.36 18.77
CA SER A 278 1.18 47.52 19.62
C SER A 278 1.50 48.38 20.85
N TYR A 279 0.50 48.58 21.71
CA TYR A 279 0.69 49.02 23.11
C TYR A 279 1.25 50.43 23.30
N GLY A 280 1.17 51.28 22.26
CA GLY A 280 1.78 52.60 22.27
C GLY A 280 3.31 52.55 22.44
N GLU A 281 3.95 51.47 22.00
CA GLU A 281 5.41 51.34 21.97
C GLU A 281 6.05 52.23 20.89
N ASN A 282 5.33 52.45 19.79
CA ASN A 282 5.70 53.37 18.73
C ASN A 282 4.52 54.26 18.34
N ILE A 283 4.84 55.38 17.69
CA ILE A 283 3.90 56.19 16.91
C ILE A 283 4.23 55.99 15.44
N GLY A 284 3.24 55.57 14.65
CA GLY A 284 3.34 55.55 13.19
C GLY A 284 3.45 56.96 12.68
N ASN A 285 4.39 57.24 11.78
CA ASN A 285 4.62 58.59 11.28
C ASN A 285 4.80 58.54 9.75
N ILE A 286 3.74 58.95 9.05
CA ILE A 286 3.74 59.15 7.60
C ILE A 286 3.72 60.65 7.32
N GLY A 287 4.68 61.14 6.55
CA GLY A 287 4.63 62.49 6.01
C GLY A 287 4.31 62.46 4.53
N LEU A 288 3.29 63.18 4.06
CA LEU A 288 2.90 63.26 2.66
C LEU A 288 3.16 64.67 2.12
N THR A 289 3.75 64.76 0.94
CA THR A 289 3.90 66.03 0.19
C THR A 289 2.98 66.00 -1.01
N VAL A 290 1.98 66.88 -1.00
CA VAL A 290 0.89 66.93 -1.96
C VAL A 290 1.05 68.16 -2.84
N ASP A 291 0.88 67.99 -4.14
CA ASP A 291 0.73 69.10 -5.07
C ASP A 291 -0.74 69.59 -5.03
N PRO A 292 -1.02 70.78 -4.49
CA PRO A 292 -2.39 71.27 -4.28
C PRO A 292 -3.12 71.65 -5.58
N ASP A 293 -2.44 71.66 -6.73
CA ASP A 293 -3.08 71.92 -8.03
C ASP A 293 -3.55 70.62 -8.71
N THR A 294 -2.98 69.47 -8.34
CA THR A 294 -3.26 68.15 -8.97
C THR A 294 -3.78 67.10 -8.00
N ASP A 295 -3.76 67.39 -6.71
CA ASP A 295 -4.02 66.48 -5.60
C ASP A 295 -3.08 65.26 -5.58
N GLU A 296 -1.95 65.32 -6.29
CA GLU A 296 -1.03 64.21 -6.40
C GLU A 296 -0.03 64.19 -5.24
N VAL A 297 0.12 63.04 -4.56
CA VAL A 297 1.25 62.81 -3.64
C VAL A 297 2.54 62.65 -4.44
N THR A 298 3.44 63.62 -4.29
CA THR A 298 4.71 63.69 -5.02
C THR A 298 5.88 63.07 -4.26
N ALA A 299 5.80 63.02 -2.93
CA ALA A 299 6.79 62.36 -2.07
C ALA A 299 6.18 61.98 -0.72
N TYR A 300 6.73 60.96 -0.06
CA TYR A 300 6.37 60.61 1.31
C TYR A 300 7.57 60.17 2.17
N THR A 301 7.37 60.17 3.48
CA THR A 301 8.23 59.50 4.47
C THR A 301 7.40 58.53 5.29
N VAL A 302 7.99 57.43 5.75
CA VAL A 302 7.31 56.42 6.57
C VAL A 302 8.27 55.87 7.62
N LYS A 303 7.88 55.89 8.89
CA LYS A 303 8.67 55.31 9.99
C LYS A 303 7.83 55.05 11.24
N ASN A 304 8.25 54.07 12.02
CA ASN A 304 7.83 53.91 13.41
C ASN A 304 8.76 54.71 14.33
N VAL A 305 8.18 55.57 15.17
CA VAL A 305 8.91 56.39 16.13
C VAL A 305 8.76 55.78 17.52
N PRO A 306 9.84 55.29 18.16
CA PRO A 306 9.74 54.65 19.47
C PRO A 306 9.34 55.66 20.55
N ARG A 307 8.60 55.15 21.54
CA ARG A 307 8.19 55.92 22.72
C ARG A 307 9.38 56.60 23.39
N THR A 308 9.22 57.87 23.71
CA THR A 308 10.24 58.72 24.32
C THR A 308 10.68 58.20 25.70
N THR A 309 11.94 58.44 26.04
CA THR A 309 12.49 58.19 27.38
C THR A 309 12.52 59.44 28.25
N THR A 310 11.98 60.55 27.73
CA THR A 310 11.88 61.82 28.46
C THR A 310 11.08 61.63 29.74
N ALA A 311 11.55 62.22 30.85
CA ALA A 311 10.89 62.11 32.14
C ALA A 311 9.47 62.72 32.11
N ASP A 312 8.52 62.03 32.72
CA ASP A 312 7.10 62.41 32.79
C ASP A 312 6.90 63.87 33.23
N ALA A 313 7.63 64.33 34.26
CA ALA A 313 7.54 65.72 34.75
C ALA A 313 7.90 66.77 33.69
N THR A 314 8.88 66.48 32.84
CA THR A 314 9.25 67.36 31.72
C THR A 314 8.16 67.36 30.66
N LEU A 315 7.62 66.19 30.31
CA LEU A 315 6.55 66.08 29.30
C LEU A 315 5.28 66.80 29.77
N VAL A 316 4.86 66.57 31.01
CA VAL A 316 3.69 67.20 31.65
C VAL A 316 3.84 68.72 31.72
N SER A 317 5.03 69.24 32.02
CA SER A 317 5.25 70.70 32.07
C SER A 317 5.39 71.35 30.70
N THR A 318 5.75 70.59 29.66
CA THR A 318 5.99 71.11 28.31
C THR A 318 4.75 71.08 27.44
N TYR A 319 3.95 70.00 27.52
CA TYR A 319 2.86 69.73 26.59
C TYR A 319 1.51 69.73 27.33
N PRO A 320 0.59 70.67 27.05
CA PRO A 320 -0.71 70.77 27.74
C PRO A 320 -1.56 69.50 27.68
N ARG A 321 -1.59 68.80 26.54
CA ARG A 321 -2.33 67.53 26.41
C ARG A 321 -1.76 66.43 27.30
N VAL A 322 -0.43 66.34 27.40
CA VAL A 322 0.21 65.40 28.34
C VAL A 322 -0.12 65.74 29.79
N ALA A 323 -0.24 67.03 30.11
CA ALA A 323 -0.69 67.47 31.43
C ALA A 323 -2.14 67.05 31.75
N ALA A 324 -3.01 66.98 30.74
CA ALA A 324 -4.37 66.46 30.86
C ALA A 324 -4.42 64.93 30.97
N VAL A 325 -3.53 64.20 30.28
CA VAL A 325 -3.41 62.73 30.36
C VAL A 325 -2.99 62.26 31.75
N LYS A 326 -2.04 62.94 32.40
CA LYS A 326 -1.48 62.51 33.69
C LYS A 326 -2.52 62.22 34.79
N PRO A 327 -3.48 63.12 35.10
CA PRO A 327 -4.48 62.85 36.13
C PRO A 327 -5.43 61.70 35.79
N ILE A 328 -5.71 61.45 34.51
CA ILE A 328 -6.55 60.32 34.06
C ILE A 328 -5.85 59.00 34.40
N VAL A 329 -4.57 58.89 34.03
CA VAL A 329 -3.73 57.72 34.32
C VAL A 329 -3.61 57.49 35.84
N ASP A 330 -3.33 58.55 36.61
CA ASP A 330 -3.20 58.44 38.07
C ASP A 330 -4.50 57.96 38.74
N ALA A 331 -5.65 58.51 38.32
CA ALA A 331 -6.95 58.10 38.82
C ALA A 331 -7.27 56.65 38.47
N ALA A 332 -6.92 56.22 37.26
CA ALA A 332 -7.15 54.84 36.83
C ALA A 332 -6.30 53.84 37.61
N LEU A 333 -5.02 54.14 37.85
CA LEU A 333 -4.15 53.29 38.66
C LEU A 333 -4.59 53.20 40.13
N GLU A 334 -5.08 54.30 40.70
CA GLU A 334 -5.63 54.32 42.06
C GLU A 334 -6.95 53.53 42.16
N ASN A 335 -7.79 53.58 41.13
CA ASN A 335 -9.00 52.75 41.06
C ASN A 335 -8.64 51.27 40.97
N ALA A 336 -7.71 50.93 40.06
CA ALA A 336 -7.22 49.57 39.88
C ALA A 336 -6.71 48.98 41.19
N LYS A 337 -5.95 49.77 41.97
CA LYS A 337 -5.48 49.36 43.29
C LYS A 337 -6.64 48.96 44.21
N LYS A 338 -7.71 49.75 44.28
CA LYS A 338 -8.90 49.44 45.09
C LYS A 338 -9.65 48.21 44.61
N VAL A 339 -9.88 48.09 43.30
CA VAL A 339 -10.54 46.91 42.72
C VAL A 339 -9.70 45.66 42.94
N GLY A 340 -8.38 45.79 42.87
CA GLY A 340 -7.39 44.74 43.15
C GLY A 340 -7.57 44.05 44.50
N GLU A 341 -8.03 44.79 45.52
CA GLU A 341 -8.27 44.29 46.88
C GLU A 341 -9.56 43.43 47.01
N THR A 342 -10.32 43.27 45.92
CA THR A 342 -11.57 42.48 45.91
C THR A 342 -11.26 40.99 45.85
N PRO A 343 -11.82 40.15 46.75
CA PRO A 343 -11.70 38.69 46.66
C PRO A 343 -12.30 38.13 45.37
N VAL A 344 -11.57 37.27 44.68
CA VAL A 344 -12.00 36.57 43.44
C VAL A 344 -11.86 35.05 43.52
N GLY A 345 -11.27 34.52 44.58
CA GLY A 345 -11.15 33.08 44.78
C GLY A 345 -10.82 32.74 46.23
N GLU A 346 -10.85 31.45 46.53
CA GLU A 346 -10.34 30.88 47.77
C GLU A 346 -9.42 29.70 47.45
N VAL A 347 -8.38 29.53 48.25
CA VAL A 347 -7.43 28.40 48.20
C VAL A 347 -7.33 27.74 49.56
N THR A 348 -7.11 26.42 49.58
CA THR A 348 -7.00 25.65 50.82
C THR A 348 -5.58 25.53 51.37
N ASP A 349 -4.57 25.81 50.54
CA ASP A 349 -3.14 25.81 50.85
C ASP A 349 -2.39 26.57 49.72
N ASP A 350 -1.09 26.80 49.86
CA ASP A 350 -0.26 27.48 48.86
C ASP A 350 -0.29 26.73 47.51
N ILE A 351 -0.58 27.47 46.42
CA ILE A 351 -0.47 26.98 45.04
C ILE A 351 0.60 27.81 44.34
N THR A 352 1.75 27.18 44.07
CA THR A 352 2.96 27.90 43.67
C THR A 352 3.61 27.30 42.44
N THR A 353 4.39 28.13 41.74
CA THR A 353 5.50 27.72 40.89
C THR A 353 6.47 26.80 41.64
N ALA A 354 7.39 26.18 40.91
CA ALA A 354 8.41 25.33 41.51
C ALA A 354 9.46 26.19 42.22
N TYR A 355 9.96 25.70 43.36
CA TYR A 355 11.01 26.37 44.14
C TYR A 355 12.33 25.60 44.08
N SER A 356 13.43 26.35 44.13
CA SER A 356 14.77 25.83 44.41
C SER A 356 15.23 26.36 45.76
N GLY A 357 15.00 25.58 46.82
CA GLY A 357 15.16 26.05 48.20
C GLY A 357 14.11 27.11 48.51
N THR A 358 14.55 28.33 48.85
CA THR A 358 13.66 29.48 49.12
C THR A 358 13.41 30.35 47.89
N ASN A 359 14.03 30.05 46.75
CA ASN A 359 13.89 30.86 45.54
C ASN A 359 12.73 30.32 44.70
N ARG A 360 11.75 31.20 44.43
CA ARG A 360 10.65 30.95 43.49
C ARG A 360 11.14 30.83 42.04
N ASP A 361 10.23 30.45 41.13
CA ASP A 361 10.45 30.47 39.68
C ASP A 361 11.57 29.52 39.21
N ASP A 362 11.69 28.34 39.83
CA ASP A 362 12.51 27.26 39.29
C ASP A 362 11.85 26.63 38.06
N ARG A 363 12.05 27.29 36.92
CA ARG A 363 11.48 26.86 35.63
C ARG A 363 12.00 25.52 35.12
N SER A 364 12.99 24.92 35.80
CA SER A 364 13.49 23.59 35.43
C SER A 364 12.64 22.45 36.00
N ASN A 365 11.68 22.76 36.88
CA ASN A 365 10.80 21.78 37.50
C ASN A 365 9.32 22.14 37.30
N GLU A 366 8.51 21.11 37.11
CA GLU A 366 7.05 21.18 37.09
C GLU A 366 6.49 21.73 38.41
N SER A 367 5.32 22.36 38.37
CA SER A 367 4.73 23.06 39.53
C SER A 367 3.23 22.88 39.64
N THR A 368 2.71 22.96 40.87
CA THR A 368 1.27 22.88 41.15
C THR A 368 0.49 24.00 40.43
N LEU A 369 1.04 25.22 40.43
CA LEU A 369 0.41 26.36 39.76
C LEU A 369 0.37 26.20 38.24
N GLY A 370 1.47 25.74 37.61
CA GLY A 370 1.49 25.54 36.16
C GLY A 370 0.50 24.47 35.68
N ASN A 371 0.30 23.42 36.48
CA ASN A 371 -0.70 22.40 36.20
C ASN A 371 -2.13 22.96 36.37
N LEU A 372 -2.40 23.69 37.47
CA LEU A 372 -3.71 24.28 37.71
C LEU A 372 -4.10 25.35 36.67
N VAL A 373 -3.17 26.21 36.27
CA VAL A 373 -3.40 27.18 35.18
C VAL A 373 -3.71 26.45 33.88
N SER A 374 -3.03 25.33 33.60
CA SER A 374 -3.33 24.54 32.41
C SER A 374 -4.73 23.89 32.50
N ASP A 375 -5.15 23.40 33.67
CA ASP A 375 -6.54 22.94 33.87
C ASP A 375 -7.55 24.07 33.64
N ALA A 376 -7.25 25.29 34.10
CA ALA A 376 -8.11 26.45 33.89
C ALA A 376 -8.22 26.82 32.40
N VAL A 377 -7.09 26.88 31.69
CA VAL A 377 -7.05 27.13 30.24
C VAL A 377 -7.84 26.07 29.49
N LEU A 378 -7.67 24.78 29.84
CA LEU A 378 -8.45 23.71 29.21
C LEU A 378 -9.95 23.88 29.44
N ALA A 379 -10.37 24.18 30.68
CA ALA A 379 -11.78 24.33 31.04
C ALA A 379 -12.47 25.47 30.26
N GLN A 380 -11.73 26.56 30.01
CA GLN A 380 -12.23 27.74 29.30
C GLN A 380 -12.26 27.49 27.79
N VAL A 381 -11.15 27.05 27.20
CA VAL A 381 -11.03 26.86 25.75
C VAL A 381 -11.87 25.70 25.23
N LYS A 382 -12.07 24.63 26.01
CA LYS A 382 -12.82 23.45 25.56
C LYS A 382 -14.27 23.76 25.14
N ASN A 383 -14.88 24.79 25.72
CA ASN A 383 -16.27 25.16 25.46
C ASN A 383 -16.43 26.23 24.37
N THR A 384 -15.33 26.69 23.75
CA THR A 384 -15.38 27.61 22.60
C THR A 384 -15.55 26.84 21.29
N THR A 385 -15.76 27.55 20.19
CA THR A 385 -15.81 26.96 18.84
C THR A 385 -14.47 26.35 18.42
N ALA A 386 -13.35 26.86 18.94
CA ALA A 386 -12.03 26.30 18.69
C ALA A 386 -11.89 24.90 19.34
N GLY A 387 -12.33 24.76 20.60
CA GLY A 387 -12.25 23.53 21.39
C GLY A 387 -10.83 23.07 21.73
N ALA A 388 -10.66 22.18 22.71
CA ALA A 388 -9.36 21.63 23.09
C ALA A 388 -9.46 20.24 23.74
N ASP A 389 -8.44 19.40 23.51
CA ASP A 389 -8.29 18.07 24.10
C ASP A 389 -7.40 18.10 25.35
N LEU A 390 -6.43 19.01 25.38
CA LEU A 390 -5.48 19.24 26.47
C LEU A 390 -5.03 20.70 26.49
N ALA A 391 -4.39 21.13 27.57
CA ALA A 391 -3.77 22.45 27.66
C ALA A 391 -2.34 22.39 28.19
N VAL A 392 -1.54 23.37 27.78
CA VAL A 392 -0.13 23.51 28.17
C VAL A 392 0.18 24.98 28.43
N THR A 393 0.94 25.24 29.49
CA THR A 393 1.44 26.59 29.83
C THR A 393 2.94 26.55 30.08
N ASN A 394 3.69 27.53 29.58
CA ASN A 394 5.11 27.65 29.85
C ASN A 394 5.37 28.28 31.24
N PRO A 395 6.43 27.85 31.94
CA PRO A 395 6.69 28.32 33.30
C PRO A 395 7.03 29.81 33.36
N GLY A 396 7.53 30.39 32.25
CA GLY A 396 7.84 31.81 32.16
C GLY A 396 6.63 32.73 32.17
N GLY A 397 5.45 32.20 31.80
CA GLY A 397 4.16 32.90 31.83
C GLY A 397 3.59 33.07 33.24
N LEU A 398 4.03 32.27 34.22
CA LEU A 398 3.55 32.31 35.60
C LEU A 398 4.36 33.32 36.42
N ARG A 399 3.74 34.42 36.84
CA ARG A 399 4.48 35.59 37.35
C ARG A 399 4.35 35.82 38.84
N ASN A 400 3.35 35.24 39.48
CA ASN A 400 3.14 35.28 40.91
C ASN A 400 2.58 33.96 41.45
N GLU A 401 2.57 33.83 42.77
CA GLU A 401 2.02 32.66 43.47
C GLU A 401 0.62 32.96 44.01
N LEU A 402 -0.12 31.91 44.39
CA LEU A 402 -1.31 32.03 45.24
C LEU A 402 -0.97 31.49 46.63
N PHE A 403 -0.71 32.38 47.58
CA PHE A 403 -0.43 31.99 48.96
C PHE A 403 -1.72 31.81 49.74
N PHE A 404 -1.73 30.85 50.67
CA PHE A 404 -2.80 30.70 51.64
C PHE A 404 -2.73 31.77 52.73
N THR A 405 -1.52 32.20 53.11
CA THR A 405 -1.39 33.25 54.12
C THR A 405 -1.77 34.60 53.52
N LYS A 406 -2.60 35.37 54.21
CA LYS A 406 -3.02 36.69 53.74
C LYS A 406 -1.85 37.64 53.41
N ASP A 407 -2.04 38.49 52.43
CA ASP A 407 -1.18 39.64 52.14
C ASP A 407 -1.39 40.73 53.21
N PRO A 408 -0.39 41.03 54.06
CA PRO A 408 -0.52 42.09 55.06
C PRO A 408 -0.67 43.50 54.47
N ALA A 409 -0.37 43.70 53.19
CA ALA A 409 -0.57 44.97 52.50
C ALA A 409 -2.03 45.23 52.12
N VAL A 410 -2.87 44.19 52.09
CA VAL A 410 -4.29 44.27 51.72
C VAL A 410 -5.16 44.08 52.96
N ALA A 411 -5.74 45.17 53.46
CA ALA A 411 -6.47 45.13 54.74
C ALA A 411 -7.74 44.26 54.70
N SER A 412 -8.34 44.06 53.53
CA SER A 412 -9.51 43.20 53.30
C SER A 412 -9.17 41.71 53.25
N ASP A 413 -7.89 41.36 53.11
CA ASP A 413 -7.45 40.00 52.84
C ASP A 413 -7.44 39.10 54.08
N LYS A 414 -7.67 37.81 53.88
CA LYS A 414 -7.81 36.78 54.91
C LYS A 414 -7.07 35.53 54.47
N ASP A 415 -6.70 34.68 55.43
CA ASP A 415 -6.06 33.41 55.09
C ASP A 415 -6.99 32.58 54.20
N GLY A 416 -6.46 32.13 53.07
CA GLY A 416 -7.13 31.38 52.03
C GLY A 416 -7.86 32.24 51.00
N SER A 417 -8.01 33.55 51.15
CA SER A 417 -8.59 34.37 50.06
C SER A 417 -7.55 34.71 49.01
N VAL A 418 -8.00 34.74 47.75
CA VAL A 418 -7.23 35.26 46.62
C VAL A 418 -7.94 36.51 46.13
N ASN A 419 -7.24 37.64 46.18
CA ASN A 419 -7.76 38.90 45.65
C ASN A 419 -7.46 39.05 44.15
N TYR A 420 -8.15 39.99 43.50
CA TYR A 420 -8.03 40.20 42.06
C TYR A 420 -6.58 40.52 41.68
N ALA A 421 -5.90 41.39 42.43
CA ALA A 421 -4.53 41.77 42.15
C ALA A 421 -3.58 40.57 42.19
N GLU A 422 -3.73 39.67 43.16
CA GLU A 422 -2.98 38.42 43.26
C GLU A 422 -3.24 37.50 42.07
N ALA A 423 -4.52 37.28 41.73
CA ALA A 423 -4.90 36.43 40.61
C ALA A 423 -4.38 36.98 39.27
N ASN A 424 -4.53 38.28 39.03
CA ASN A 424 -4.00 38.96 37.85
C ASN A 424 -2.47 38.92 37.79
N ALA A 425 -1.80 39.02 38.95
CA ALA A 425 -0.35 38.93 39.01
C ALA A 425 0.19 37.54 38.63
N VAL A 426 -0.62 36.48 38.63
CA VAL A 426 -0.22 35.16 38.10
C VAL A 426 -0.01 35.20 36.59
N LEU A 427 -0.95 35.81 35.83
CA LEU A 427 -0.95 35.90 34.37
C LEU A 427 -1.05 37.35 33.89
N PRO A 428 -0.05 38.22 34.14
CA PRO A 428 -0.17 39.66 33.93
C PRO A 428 0.08 40.10 32.48
N PHE A 429 0.36 39.18 31.57
CA PHE A 429 0.82 39.49 30.21
C PHE A 429 -0.30 39.69 29.20
N VAL A 430 -1.55 39.40 29.59
CA VAL A 430 -2.71 39.62 28.73
C VAL A 430 -2.56 38.86 27.40
N ASN A 431 -2.20 37.57 27.47
CA ASN A 431 -2.17 36.75 26.27
C ASN A 431 -3.59 36.32 25.92
N ASN A 432 -3.90 36.27 24.63
CA ASN A 432 -5.08 35.54 24.19
C ASN A 432 -4.85 34.03 24.36
N LEU A 433 -5.91 33.29 24.65
CA LEU A 433 -5.91 31.84 24.64
C LEU A 433 -6.28 31.34 23.25
N SER A 434 -5.49 30.42 22.72
CA SER A 434 -5.71 29.84 21.40
C SER A 434 -5.72 28.31 21.46
N SER A 435 -6.30 27.68 20.46
CA SER A 435 -6.22 26.23 20.24
C SER A 435 -5.35 25.92 19.03
N VAL A 436 -4.28 25.15 19.21
CA VAL A 436 -3.38 24.72 18.13
C VAL A 436 -3.64 23.25 17.82
N THR A 437 -3.96 22.92 16.57
CA THR A 437 -4.12 21.52 16.14
C THR A 437 -2.77 20.94 15.72
N LEU A 438 -2.29 19.92 16.43
CA LEU A 438 -1.00 19.25 16.19
C LEU A 438 -1.19 17.75 15.92
N THR A 439 -0.31 17.16 15.10
CA THR A 439 -0.18 15.69 15.06
C THR A 439 0.43 15.19 16.37
N GLY A 440 0.21 13.93 16.75
CA GLY A 440 0.85 13.36 17.94
C GLY A 440 2.38 13.39 17.88
N ALA A 441 2.98 13.29 16.68
CA ALA A 441 4.42 13.48 16.50
C ALA A 441 4.88 14.92 16.81
N SER A 442 4.15 15.93 16.32
CA SER A 442 4.41 17.35 16.63
C SER A 442 4.15 17.67 18.10
N LEU A 443 3.10 17.08 18.70
CA LEU A 443 2.84 17.20 20.13
C LEU A 443 3.98 16.61 20.97
N LYS A 444 4.47 15.41 20.62
CA LYS A 444 5.66 14.84 21.27
C LYS A 444 6.87 15.78 21.13
N LYS A 445 7.03 16.43 19.97
CA LYS A 445 8.10 17.41 19.73
C LYS A 445 8.00 18.63 20.65
N VAL A 446 6.79 19.12 20.96
CA VAL A 446 6.58 20.17 21.99
C VAL A 446 7.18 19.74 23.33
N PHE A 447 6.87 18.52 23.80
CA PHE A 447 7.42 18.01 25.07
C PHE A 447 8.93 17.75 25.01
N GLU A 448 9.49 17.36 23.86
CA GLU A 448 10.95 17.27 23.63
C GLU A 448 11.63 18.65 23.64
N GLN A 449 10.93 19.71 23.24
CA GLN A 449 11.45 21.08 23.26
C GLN A 449 11.57 21.68 24.66
N GLN A 450 11.06 20.99 25.69
CA GLN A 450 11.42 21.35 27.08
C GLN A 450 12.94 21.37 27.27
N TRP A 451 13.69 20.53 26.55
CA TRP A 451 15.14 20.69 26.40
C TRP A 451 15.44 21.71 25.31
N GLN A 452 15.80 22.90 25.75
CA GLN A 452 15.83 24.11 24.94
C GLN A 452 17.03 24.13 23.98
N THR A 453 16.81 24.66 22.78
CA THR A 453 17.86 24.94 21.79
C THR A 453 17.59 26.28 21.12
N ASN A 454 18.66 27.01 20.82
CA ASN A 454 18.64 28.19 19.94
C ASN A 454 18.42 27.76 18.49
N PRO A 455 18.05 28.69 17.58
CA PRO A 455 17.89 28.39 16.15
C PRO A 455 19.11 27.74 15.49
N ASP A 456 20.32 28.03 15.97
CA ASP A 456 21.58 27.46 15.49
C ASP A 456 21.93 26.09 16.10
N GLY A 457 21.04 25.54 16.94
CA GLY A 457 21.20 24.27 17.64
C GLY A 457 22.03 24.35 18.93
N THR A 458 22.54 25.53 19.32
CA THR A 458 23.26 25.70 20.58
C THR A 458 22.29 25.69 21.78
N VAL A 459 22.80 25.38 22.98
CA VAL A 459 21.98 25.35 24.20
C VAL A 459 21.93 26.76 24.82
N PRO A 460 20.74 27.35 25.05
CA PRO A 460 20.60 28.68 25.67
C PRO A 460 20.95 28.66 27.17
N SER A 461 21.00 29.84 27.78
CA SER A 461 21.27 30.00 29.22
C SER A 461 20.26 29.30 30.13
N ARG A 462 19.03 29.08 29.64
CA ARG A 462 17.99 28.25 30.26
C ARG A 462 17.86 26.95 29.46
N PRO A 463 18.62 25.89 29.80
CA PRO A 463 18.69 24.66 28.99
C PRO A 463 17.43 23.79 29.09
N PHE A 464 16.57 24.03 30.09
CA PHE A 464 15.33 23.31 30.29
C PHE A 464 14.21 24.23 30.78
N LEU A 465 13.00 24.07 30.23
CA LEU A 465 11.77 24.72 30.69
C LEU A 465 10.69 23.66 30.89
N ALA A 466 10.29 23.42 32.14
CA ALA A 466 9.26 22.47 32.50
C ALA A 466 7.87 23.02 32.18
N LEU A 467 7.18 22.42 31.22
CA LEU A 467 5.82 22.80 30.87
C LEU A 467 4.85 22.42 32.00
N GLY A 468 3.94 23.33 32.33
CA GLY A 468 2.68 22.99 33.00
C GLY A 468 1.74 22.33 32.00
N SER A 469 0.92 21.39 32.48
CA SER A 469 -0.03 20.67 31.63
C SER A 469 -1.30 20.35 32.38
N SER A 470 -2.42 20.24 31.67
CA SER A 470 -3.69 19.84 32.26
C SER A 470 -3.63 18.41 32.83
N SER A 471 -4.43 18.16 33.86
CA SER A 471 -4.48 16.92 34.66
C SER A 471 -4.74 15.62 33.86
N ASN A 472 -5.24 15.74 32.63
CA ASN A 472 -5.46 14.63 31.71
C ASN A 472 -4.20 14.24 30.90
N VAL A 473 -3.08 14.96 31.03
CA VAL A 473 -1.82 14.71 30.32
C VAL A 473 -0.79 14.08 31.26
N ARG A 474 -0.09 13.05 30.80
CA ARG A 474 1.05 12.45 31.53
C ARG A 474 2.12 11.97 30.56
N TRP A 475 3.39 12.11 30.93
CA TRP A 475 4.49 11.62 30.12
C TRP A 475 5.64 11.09 30.96
N THR A 476 6.39 10.18 30.36
CA THR A 476 7.67 9.74 30.90
C THR A 476 8.81 10.20 30.02
N TYR A 477 9.97 10.40 30.63
CA TYR A 477 11.16 10.77 29.89
C TYR A 477 12.44 10.14 30.41
N ASP A 478 13.44 10.05 29.55
CA ASP A 478 14.81 9.63 29.84
C ASP A 478 15.77 10.63 29.18
N ASP A 479 16.26 11.58 29.98
CA ASP A 479 17.16 12.65 29.54
C ASP A 479 18.56 12.15 29.14
N THR A 480 18.88 10.86 29.38
CA THR A 480 20.12 10.23 28.93
C THR A 480 20.07 9.82 27.46
N LYS A 481 18.87 9.77 26.86
CA LYS A 481 18.67 9.47 25.45
C LYS A 481 19.01 10.68 24.56
N ALA A 482 19.27 10.39 23.29
CA ALA A 482 19.50 11.40 22.28
C ALA A 482 18.29 12.36 22.16
N ALA A 483 18.56 13.61 21.80
CA ALA A 483 17.51 14.61 21.58
C ALA A 483 16.46 14.11 20.56
N GLY A 484 15.17 14.36 20.83
CA GLY A 484 14.05 13.85 20.03
C GLY A 484 13.58 12.44 20.43
N SER A 485 14.32 11.76 21.31
CA SER A 485 13.98 10.44 21.85
C SER A 485 13.93 10.41 23.38
N ARG A 486 13.89 11.59 24.04
CA ARG A 486 13.87 11.70 25.50
C ARG A 486 12.49 11.43 26.07
N ILE A 487 11.42 11.87 25.42
CA ILE A 487 10.04 11.52 25.77
C ILE A 487 9.82 10.05 25.39
N THR A 488 9.68 9.20 26.40
CA THR A 488 9.57 7.74 26.26
C THR A 488 8.12 7.26 26.20
N SER A 489 7.18 8.04 26.74
CA SER A 489 5.74 7.84 26.56
C SER A 489 4.99 9.15 26.78
N LEU A 490 3.84 9.32 26.13
CA LEU A 490 2.95 10.48 26.28
C LEU A 490 1.51 9.99 26.20
N TRP A 491 0.69 10.44 27.13
CA TRP A 491 -0.70 10.00 27.31
C TRP A 491 -1.61 11.22 27.46
N VAL A 492 -2.79 11.14 26.85
CA VAL A 492 -3.87 12.14 26.96
C VAL A 492 -5.15 11.37 27.22
N ASN A 493 -5.93 11.75 28.23
CA ASN A 493 -7.18 11.06 28.63
C ASN A 493 -7.00 9.55 28.87
N ASP A 494 -5.92 9.16 29.55
CA ASP A 494 -5.55 7.76 29.82
C ASP A 494 -5.27 6.90 28.57
N GLU A 495 -5.18 7.50 27.38
CA GLU A 495 -4.84 6.83 26.12
C GLU A 495 -3.43 7.23 25.62
N PRO A 496 -2.67 6.30 25.02
CA PRO A 496 -1.35 6.63 24.49
C PRO A 496 -1.49 7.54 23.26
N VAL A 497 -0.68 8.58 23.19
CA VAL A 497 -0.67 9.48 22.04
C VAL A 497 -0.24 8.75 20.78
N SER A 498 -1.11 8.70 19.77
CA SER A 498 -0.81 8.15 18.45
C SER A 498 0.01 9.16 17.65
N PRO A 499 1.15 8.78 17.04
CA PRO A 499 1.96 9.71 16.26
C PRO A 499 1.23 10.41 15.11
N THR A 500 0.18 9.79 14.56
CA THR A 500 -0.55 10.26 13.38
C THR A 500 -1.91 10.90 13.67
N ALA A 501 -2.43 10.75 14.89
CA ALA A 501 -3.69 11.39 15.29
C ALA A 501 -3.49 12.90 15.50
N SER A 502 -4.57 13.68 15.37
CA SER A 502 -4.58 15.12 15.64
C SER A 502 -5.09 15.40 17.05
N TYR A 503 -4.46 16.36 17.72
CA TYR A 503 -4.78 16.81 19.07
C TYR A 503 -4.87 18.33 19.08
N LYS A 504 -5.95 18.87 19.66
CA LYS A 504 -6.15 20.32 19.88
C LYS A 504 -5.56 20.71 21.23
N VAL A 505 -4.53 21.56 21.21
CA VAL A 505 -3.81 21.98 22.41
C VAL A 505 -4.15 23.43 22.71
N ALA A 506 -4.80 23.70 23.85
CA ALA A 506 -5.03 25.05 24.33
C ALA A 506 -3.75 25.63 24.93
N VAL A 507 -3.35 26.82 24.47
CA VAL A 507 -2.12 27.50 24.88
C VAL A 507 -2.32 29.02 24.85
N PRO A 508 -1.54 29.80 25.62
CA PRO A 508 -1.43 31.24 25.42
C PRO A 508 -0.83 31.58 24.04
N SER A 509 -1.22 32.71 23.44
CA SER A 509 -0.77 33.19 22.12
C SER A 509 0.75 33.29 22.00
N PHE A 510 1.44 33.58 23.11
CA PHE A 510 2.91 33.52 23.20
C PHE A 510 3.50 32.18 22.73
N LEU A 511 2.85 31.05 23.02
CA LEU A 511 3.32 29.73 22.58
C LEU A 511 2.91 29.40 21.14
N VAL A 512 1.79 29.94 20.66
CA VAL A 512 1.37 29.79 19.25
C VAL A 512 2.45 30.31 18.31
N SER A 513 3.06 31.45 18.65
CA SER A 513 4.15 32.07 17.89
C SER A 513 5.53 31.40 18.10
N GLY A 514 5.60 30.30 18.85
CA GLY A 514 6.84 29.58 19.13
C GLY A 514 7.71 30.21 20.22
N GLY A 515 7.12 31.04 21.09
CA GLY A 515 7.75 31.61 22.27
C GLY A 515 8.44 30.56 23.15
N ASP A 516 9.45 30.98 23.92
CA ASP A 516 10.30 30.09 24.74
C ASP A 516 10.87 28.89 23.94
N ASN A 517 11.18 29.11 22.66
CA ASN A 517 11.65 28.11 21.69
C ASN A 517 10.73 26.88 21.49
N PHE A 518 9.46 26.94 21.88
CA PHE A 518 8.48 25.89 21.61
C PHE A 518 7.94 25.95 20.17
N ARG A 519 8.88 25.96 19.21
CA ARG A 519 8.61 26.13 17.77
C ARG A 519 7.72 25.04 17.17
N ALA A 520 7.55 23.89 17.83
CA ALA A 520 6.68 22.84 17.36
C ALA A 520 5.20 23.27 17.31
N PHE A 521 4.79 24.31 18.05
CA PHE A 521 3.46 24.90 17.92
C PHE A 521 3.22 25.56 16.56
N THR A 522 4.28 26.07 15.89
CA THR A 522 4.14 26.68 14.56
C THR A 522 3.97 25.65 13.43
N GLU A 523 4.03 24.35 13.74
CA GLU A 523 3.70 23.28 12.80
C GLU A 523 2.19 23.09 12.64
N GLY A 524 1.40 23.61 13.59
CA GLY A 524 -0.06 23.58 13.56
C GLY A 524 -0.67 24.94 13.22
N LYS A 525 -1.95 24.93 12.86
CA LYS A 525 -2.75 26.16 12.75
C LYS A 525 -3.33 26.51 14.13
N GLY A 526 -3.00 27.69 14.64
CA GLY A 526 -3.65 28.28 15.80
C GLY A 526 -5.00 28.88 15.44
N VAL A 527 -5.96 28.74 16.34
CA VAL A 527 -7.26 29.43 16.30
C VAL A 527 -7.37 30.23 17.59
N ASP A 528 -7.36 31.55 17.50
CA ASP A 528 -7.64 32.41 18.65
C ASP A 528 -9.09 32.20 19.11
N THR A 529 -9.30 32.24 20.41
CA THR A 529 -10.63 32.05 21.03
C THR A 529 -11.29 33.37 21.42
N GLY A 530 -10.56 34.48 21.37
CA GLY A 530 -10.98 35.77 21.93
C GLY A 530 -10.87 35.87 23.44
N LEU A 531 -10.53 34.78 24.13
CA LEU A 531 -10.42 34.78 25.60
C LEU A 531 -9.05 35.29 26.02
N VAL A 532 -9.04 36.26 26.93
CA VAL A 532 -7.82 36.74 27.58
C VAL A 532 -7.46 35.83 28.75
N ASP A 533 -6.18 35.46 28.86
CA ASP A 533 -5.65 34.50 29.83
C ASP A 533 -5.99 34.83 31.29
N TYR A 534 -5.76 36.07 31.73
CA TYR A 534 -6.02 36.49 33.12
C TYR A 534 -7.53 36.52 33.44
N GLU A 535 -8.38 36.91 32.49
CA GLU A 535 -9.83 36.93 32.67
C GLU A 535 -10.38 35.51 32.78
N ALA A 536 -9.94 34.63 31.86
CA ALA A 536 -10.26 33.21 31.85
C ALA A 536 -9.80 32.52 33.14
N TRP A 537 -8.63 32.89 33.66
CA TRP A 537 -8.10 32.43 34.93
C TRP A 537 -8.92 32.90 36.14
N ILE A 538 -9.25 34.19 36.21
CA ILE A 538 -10.05 34.74 37.31
C ILE A 538 -11.46 34.16 37.31
N ASP A 539 -12.10 34.03 36.15
CA ASP A 539 -13.40 33.37 36.03
C ASP A 539 -13.33 31.90 36.49
N TYR A 540 -12.23 31.20 36.19
CA TYR A 540 -12.00 29.85 36.69
C TYR A 540 -11.85 29.81 38.22
N LEU A 541 -11.08 30.73 38.81
CA LEU A 541 -10.95 30.85 40.28
C LEU A 541 -12.32 31.07 40.94
N GLN A 542 -13.13 31.98 40.39
CA GLN A 542 -14.45 32.30 40.92
C GLN A 542 -15.41 31.10 40.88
N LYS A 543 -15.36 30.30 39.81
CA LYS A 543 -16.25 29.15 39.60
C LYS A 543 -15.84 27.88 40.37
N ASN A 544 -14.56 27.74 40.71
CA ASN A 544 -14.00 26.48 41.24
C ASN A 544 -13.44 26.59 42.67
N GLN A 545 -13.73 27.68 43.38
CA GLN A 545 -13.31 27.89 44.76
C GLN A 545 -14.08 27.04 45.80
N PRO A 546 -13.43 26.59 46.90
CA PRO A 546 -12.00 26.76 47.17
C PRO A 546 -11.15 25.75 46.37
N LEU A 547 -10.01 26.21 45.86
CA LEU A 547 -9.05 25.40 45.11
C LEU A 547 -7.98 24.80 46.03
N SER A 548 -7.59 23.56 45.75
CA SER A 548 -6.51 22.87 46.47
C SER A 548 -5.32 22.60 45.55
N PRO A 549 -4.07 22.69 46.04
CA PRO A 549 -2.92 22.27 45.24
C PRO A 549 -2.98 20.76 44.94
N SER A 550 -2.77 20.40 43.67
CA SER A 550 -2.52 19.02 43.27
C SER A 550 -1.02 18.75 43.28
N TYR A 551 -0.57 17.87 44.18
CA TYR A 551 0.85 17.51 44.26
C TYR A 551 1.27 16.39 43.31
N ALA A 552 0.33 15.85 42.54
CA ALA A 552 0.62 14.82 41.54
C ALA A 552 1.41 15.42 40.37
N ARG A 553 2.51 14.77 40.00
CA ARG A 553 3.28 15.10 38.80
C ARG A 553 2.67 14.46 37.57
N HIS A 554 2.81 15.17 36.45
CA HIS A 554 2.48 14.71 35.12
C HIS A 554 3.74 14.20 34.39
N ALA A 555 4.91 14.73 34.71
CA ALA A 555 6.20 14.34 34.15
C ALA A 555 7.03 13.48 35.13
N VAL A 556 7.36 12.25 34.74
CA VAL A 556 8.23 11.36 35.54
C VAL A 556 9.43 10.86 34.74
N LYS A 557 10.62 10.95 35.34
CA LYS A 557 11.83 10.39 34.73
C LYS A 557 11.81 8.86 34.89
N ALA A 558 11.84 8.14 33.77
CA ALA A 558 11.83 6.67 33.74
C ALA A 558 13.05 6.14 32.98
N THR A 559 13.97 5.49 33.69
CA THR A 559 15.21 4.92 33.14
C THR A 559 15.22 3.40 33.22
N GLY A 560 16.07 2.74 32.42
CA GLY A 560 16.16 1.28 32.38
C GLY A 560 15.02 0.59 31.61
N VAL A 561 14.13 1.38 30.99
CA VAL A 561 13.08 0.86 30.10
C VAL A 561 13.71 0.35 28.80
N LYS A 562 13.57 -0.95 28.53
CA LYS A 562 14.08 -1.61 27.33
C LYS A 562 13.08 -1.47 26.18
N SER A 563 13.57 -1.47 24.95
CA SER A 563 12.72 -1.49 23.75
C SER A 563 11.88 -2.76 23.66
N GLU A 564 12.44 -3.89 24.08
CA GLU A 564 11.74 -5.17 24.16
C GLU A 564 12.17 -5.95 25.41
N TYR A 565 11.21 -6.68 25.96
CA TYR A 565 11.40 -7.59 27.08
C TYR A 565 11.12 -9.03 26.64
N ARG A 566 11.85 -9.97 27.23
CA ARG A 566 11.53 -11.39 27.10
C ARG A 566 10.36 -11.73 28.02
N VAL A 567 9.42 -12.52 27.56
CA VAL A 567 8.34 -13.06 28.41
C VAL A 567 8.90 -13.73 29.67
N GLY A 568 8.28 -13.46 30.81
CA GLY A 568 8.72 -13.94 32.11
C GLY A 568 10.05 -13.37 32.64
N SER A 569 10.74 -12.49 31.90
CA SER A 569 12.02 -11.93 32.37
C SER A 569 11.84 -10.87 33.44
N ASP A 570 12.93 -10.59 34.16
CA ASP A 570 12.96 -9.55 35.17
C ASP A 570 12.84 -8.16 34.54
N LEU A 571 11.91 -7.38 35.09
CA LEU A 571 11.76 -5.95 34.89
C LEU A 571 12.52 -5.22 36.00
N SER A 572 13.24 -4.17 35.61
CA SER A 572 13.85 -3.20 36.52
C SER A 572 13.76 -1.83 35.86
N VAL A 573 12.95 -0.94 36.43
CA VAL A 573 12.71 0.41 35.92
C VAL A 573 12.98 1.41 37.04
N GLY A 574 13.90 2.34 36.81
CA GLY A 574 14.17 3.44 37.71
C GLY A 574 13.16 4.57 37.46
N LEU A 575 12.45 4.98 38.50
CA LEU A 575 11.60 6.17 38.51
C LEU A 575 12.29 7.25 39.35
N ALA A 576 12.35 8.46 38.83
CA ALA A 576 12.91 9.62 39.53
C ALA A 576 12.07 10.86 39.25
N LYS A 577 12.35 11.94 40.01
CA LYS A 577 11.55 13.17 39.98
C LYS A 577 10.08 12.86 40.28
N LEU A 578 9.82 12.10 41.35
CA LEU A 578 8.46 11.77 41.79
C LEU A 578 7.81 12.91 42.59
N ASP A 579 8.62 13.78 43.19
CA ASP A 579 8.19 14.88 44.05
C ASP A 579 8.15 16.20 43.25
N LEU A 580 7.10 17.01 43.45
CA LEU A 580 7.12 18.43 43.04
C LEU A 580 7.94 19.23 44.05
N THR A 581 8.42 20.40 43.62
CA THR A 581 9.14 21.35 44.48
C THR A 581 8.36 22.63 44.76
N SER A 582 7.07 22.68 44.42
CA SER A 582 6.15 23.72 44.90
C SER A 582 6.02 23.66 46.43
N LEU A 583 5.63 24.78 47.06
CA LEU A 583 5.43 24.82 48.50
C LEU A 583 4.31 23.85 48.94
N GLY A 584 4.45 23.29 50.14
CA GLY A 584 3.54 22.28 50.69
C GLY A 584 3.67 20.88 50.08
N SER A 585 4.39 20.71 48.95
CA SER A 585 4.55 19.41 48.29
C SER A 585 5.16 18.35 49.21
N PRO A 586 4.46 17.22 49.47
CA PRO A 586 4.98 16.16 50.30
C PRO A 586 5.99 15.30 49.55
N ALA A 587 7.07 14.91 50.23
CA ALA A 587 7.95 13.87 49.72
C ALA A 587 7.21 12.52 49.62
N ASN A 588 7.25 11.89 48.46
CA ASN A 588 6.71 10.54 48.29
C ASN A 588 7.52 9.55 49.12
N LYS A 589 6.82 8.58 49.72
CA LYS A 589 7.41 7.53 50.57
C LYS A 589 7.39 6.17 49.90
N SER A 590 6.48 5.96 48.96
CA SER A 590 6.37 4.69 48.26
C SER A 590 5.80 4.84 46.84
N VAL A 591 6.08 3.86 45.98
CA VAL A 591 5.44 3.69 44.67
C VAL A 591 4.86 2.30 44.58
N SER A 592 3.54 2.19 44.37
CA SER A 592 2.89 0.92 44.02
C SER A 592 2.93 0.70 42.52
N ALA A 593 3.22 -0.51 42.07
CA ALA A 593 3.29 -0.84 40.64
C ALA A 593 2.54 -2.13 40.28
N LYS A 594 1.97 -2.16 39.07
CA LYS A 594 1.32 -3.32 38.48
C LYS A 594 1.55 -3.38 36.97
N ILE A 595 1.48 -4.58 36.41
CA ILE A 595 1.50 -4.84 34.97
C ILE A 595 0.07 -5.12 34.51
N THR A 596 -0.38 -4.38 33.51
CA THR A 596 -1.71 -4.49 32.92
C THR A 596 -1.63 -4.79 31.42
N LYS A 597 -2.73 -5.33 30.88
CA LYS A 597 -2.98 -5.50 29.45
C LYS A 597 -4.45 -5.22 29.20
N ASP A 598 -4.76 -4.33 28.26
CA ASP A 598 -6.13 -3.92 27.92
C ASP A 598 -6.95 -3.51 29.18
N GLY A 599 -6.31 -2.79 30.11
CA GLY A 599 -6.89 -2.37 31.39
C GLY A 599 -6.98 -3.44 32.48
N ALA A 600 -6.80 -4.72 32.15
CA ALA A 600 -6.82 -5.82 33.11
C ALA A 600 -5.46 -6.01 33.79
N THR A 601 -5.45 -6.11 35.12
CA THR A 601 -4.23 -6.39 35.90
C THR A 601 -3.78 -7.83 35.69
N LEU A 602 -2.61 -8.01 35.09
CA LEU A 602 -1.96 -9.31 34.93
C LEU A 602 -1.10 -9.69 36.13
N LYS A 603 -0.42 -8.69 36.74
CA LYS A 603 0.47 -8.93 37.87
C LYS A 603 0.64 -7.68 38.73
N ASN A 604 0.51 -7.82 40.04
CA ASN A 604 0.89 -6.79 41.00
C ASN A 604 2.39 -6.94 41.35
N LEU A 605 3.16 -5.87 41.23
CA LEU A 605 4.59 -5.84 41.58
C LEU A 605 4.82 -5.38 43.03
N GLY A 606 3.76 -4.96 43.73
CA GLY A 606 3.83 -4.50 45.11
C GLY A 606 4.23 -3.03 45.20
N SER A 607 4.85 -2.67 46.33
CA SER A 607 5.26 -1.30 46.62
C SER A 607 6.76 -1.21 46.86
N SER A 608 7.42 -0.27 46.20
CA SER A 608 8.82 0.10 46.45
C SER A 608 8.90 1.33 47.34
N THR A 609 9.93 1.43 48.18
CA THR A 609 10.24 2.64 48.96
C THR A 609 10.76 3.74 48.04
N VAL A 610 10.36 4.98 48.28
CA VAL A 610 10.91 6.17 47.63
C VAL A 610 11.96 6.81 48.55
N THR A 611 13.11 7.12 47.97
CA THR A 611 14.19 7.88 48.62
C THR A 611 14.58 9.01 47.70
N ASP A 612 14.63 10.25 48.22
CA ASP A 612 14.99 11.46 47.46
C ASP A 612 14.21 11.61 46.13
N GLY A 613 12.90 11.35 46.18
CA GLY A 613 12.01 11.43 45.01
C GLY A 613 12.28 10.39 43.93
N ALA A 614 12.97 9.30 44.25
CA ALA A 614 13.26 8.20 43.33
C ALA A 614 12.97 6.81 43.93
N ALA A 615 12.62 5.86 43.07
CA ALA A 615 12.41 4.46 43.42
C ALA A 615 12.73 3.54 42.23
N THR A 616 13.16 2.31 42.50
CA THR A 616 13.26 1.28 41.47
C THR A 616 12.08 0.31 41.57
N ILE A 617 11.37 0.13 40.46
CA ILE A 617 10.35 -0.90 40.33
C ILE A 617 11.00 -2.15 39.75
N SER A 618 10.96 -3.23 40.51
CA SER A 618 11.55 -4.52 40.12
C SER A 618 10.54 -5.66 40.23
N GLY A 619 10.62 -6.63 39.33
CA GLY A 619 9.86 -7.87 39.42
C GLY A 619 9.77 -8.61 38.08
N ALA A 620 9.43 -9.89 38.10
CA ALA A 620 9.29 -10.65 36.86
C ALA A 620 8.04 -10.24 36.08
N LEU A 621 8.13 -10.12 34.76
CA LEU A 621 6.98 -9.99 33.88
C LEU A 621 6.08 -11.24 33.93
N PRO A 622 4.80 -11.15 33.55
CA PRO A 622 3.92 -12.33 33.49
C PRO A 622 4.51 -13.43 32.58
N ALA A 623 4.51 -14.67 33.06
CA ALA A 623 4.91 -15.83 32.25
C ALA A 623 3.84 -16.13 31.19
N GLY A 624 4.26 -16.57 30.00
CA GLY A 624 3.36 -16.97 28.92
C GLY A 624 2.59 -15.84 28.22
N VAL A 625 2.74 -14.58 28.64
CA VAL A 625 2.06 -13.44 28.01
C VAL A 625 3.03 -12.66 27.13
N THR A 626 2.69 -12.50 25.86
CA THR A 626 3.41 -11.67 24.89
C THR A 626 2.52 -10.54 24.37
N GLY A 627 3.12 -9.62 23.63
CA GLY A 627 2.50 -8.41 23.08
C GLY A 627 2.77 -7.18 23.93
N ASP A 628 1.96 -6.16 23.71
CA ASP A 628 2.08 -4.88 24.41
C ASP A 628 1.40 -4.97 25.78
N LEU A 629 2.17 -4.64 26.81
CA LEU A 629 1.77 -4.55 28.21
C LEU A 629 2.00 -3.12 28.69
N VAL A 630 1.46 -2.80 29.86
CA VAL A 630 1.64 -1.49 30.48
C VAL A 630 2.11 -1.68 31.93
N LEU A 631 3.17 -0.98 32.32
CA LEU A 631 3.53 -0.77 33.72
C LEU A 631 2.81 0.49 34.21
N GLU A 632 1.86 0.30 35.13
CA GLU A 632 1.21 1.39 35.86
C GLU A 632 1.85 1.51 37.23
N ALA A 633 2.31 2.72 37.57
CA ALA A 633 2.90 3.05 38.86
C ALA A 633 2.19 4.27 39.48
N THR A 634 2.08 4.30 40.81
CA THR A 634 1.49 5.42 41.56
C THR A 634 2.31 5.69 42.81
N ALA A 635 2.79 6.93 42.96
CA ALA A 635 3.55 7.38 44.11
C ALA A 635 2.63 7.96 45.21
N TYR A 636 2.97 7.71 46.47
CA TYR A 636 2.20 8.18 47.62
C TYR A 636 3.06 9.04 48.57
N PRO A 637 2.51 10.13 49.14
CA PRO A 637 1.09 10.49 49.12
C PRO A 637 0.66 11.40 47.96
N SER A 638 1.57 11.82 47.07
CA SER A 638 1.26 12.81 46.02
C SER A 638 0.19 12.36 45.03
N GLY A 639 0.04 11.06 44.79
CA GLY A 639 -0.83 10.52 43.75
C GLY A 639 -0.22 10.55 42.35
N THR A 640 1.05 10.94 42.19
CA THR A 640 1.77 10.95 40.91
C THR A 640 1.61 9.59 40.21
N ARG A 641 0.97 9.60 39.04
CA ARG A 641 0.71 8.41 38.22
C ARG A 641 1.70 8.35 37.07
N THR A 642 2.19 7.15 36.78
CA THR A 642 3.12 6.92 35.66
C THR A 642 2.69 5.67 34.89
N THR A 643 2.71 5.78 33.57
CA THR A 643 2.27 4.71 32.66
C THR A 643 3.36 4.48 31.63
N ILE A 644 3.98 3.30 31.65
CA ILE A 644 5.11 2.95 30.78
C ILE A 644 4.70 1.78 29.88
N PRO A 645 4.67 1.98 28.55
CA PRO A 645 4.42 0.88 27.61
C PRO A 645 5.61 -0.08 27.61
N LEU A 646 5.32 -1.38 27.62
CA LEU A 646 6.31 -2.47 27.57
C LEU A 646 5.96 -3.41 26.43
N THR A 647 6.89 -3.67 25.52
CA THR A 647 6.71 -4.70 24.49
C THR A 647 7.36 -6.00 24.94
N VAL A 648 6.56 -7.06 25.12
CA VAL A 648 7.02 -8.37 25.57
C VAL A 648 6.99 -9.38 24.42
N LYS A 649 8.13 -9.97 24.09
CA LYS A 649 8.27 -10.96 23.01
C LYS A 649 8.60 -12.36 23.54
N GLY A 650 8.10 -13.35 22.81
CA GLY A 650 8.48 -14.76 22.95
C GLY A 650 9.67 -15.12 22.07
N ALA A 651 9.86 -16.42 21.80
CA ALA A 651 10.83 -16.88 20.80
C ALA A 651 10.30 -16.62 19.38
N ARG A 652 11.19 -16.23 18.47
CA ARG A 652 10.94 -16.16 17.02
C ARG A 652 11.75 -17.25 16.34
N ILE A 653 11.11 -18.01 15.46
CA ILE A 653 11.75 -19.09 14.68
C ILE A 653 11.91 -18.65 13.24
N THR A 654 13.11 -18.83 12.70
CA THR A 654 13.42 -18.72 11.27
C THR A 654 14.21 -19.95 10.87
N ALA A 655 14.01 -20.44 9.65
CA ALA A 655 14.76 -21.58 9.16
C ALA A 655 15.04 -21.47 7.66
N THR A 656 16.12 -22.11 7.24
CA THR A 656 16.49 -22.33 5.84
C THR A 656 16.77 -23.82 5.64
N ALA A 657 16.69 -24.32 4.42
CA ALA A 657 17.00 -25.70 4.10
C ALA A 657 17.95 -25.77 2.92
N ASP A 658 18.79 -26.81 2.89
CA ASP A 658 19.62 -27.12 1.73
C ASP A 658 18.76 -27.73 0.61
N ASP A 659 19.10 -27.42 -0.65
CA ASP A 659 18.53 -28.11 -1.81
C ASP A 659 19.00 -29.58 -1.78
N ALA A 660 18.09 -30.51 -2.08
CA ALA A 660 18.41 -31.94 -2.13
C ALA A 660 17.77 -32.65 -3.33
N VAL A 661 18.16 -33.89 -3.55
CA VAL A 661 17.56 -34.80 -4.54
C VAL A 661 16.76 -35.87 -3.80
N PHE A 662 15.64 -36.32 -4.37
CA PHE A 662 14.80 -37.37 -3.76
C PHE A 662 15.61 -38.64 -3.45
N GLY A 663 15.52 -39.11 -2.20
CA GLY A 663 16.29 -40.24 -1.67
C GLY A 663 17.57 -39.86 -0.95
N GLU A 664 17.96 -38.58 -0.95
CA GLU A 664 19.03 -38.05 -0.09
C GLU A 664 18.43 -37.34 1.14
N ASP A 665 19.15 -37.35 2.26
CA ASP A 665 18.79 -36.52 3.41
C ASP A 665 19.11 -35.05 3.14
N THR A 666 18.28 -34.12 3.63
CA THR A 666 18.58 -32.68 3.64
C THR A 666 18.62 -32.12 5.05
N THR A 667 19.30 -30.99 5.24
CA THR A 667 19.41 -30.31 6.53
C THR A 667 18.57 -29.04 6.54
N VAL A 668 17.71 -28.92 7.55
CA VAL A 668 17.02 -27.69 7.92
C VAL A 668 17.83 -26.97 9.00
N HIS A 669 18.37 -25.81 8.66
CA HIS A 669 19.07 -24.92 9.56
C HIS A 669 18.07 -24.02 10.30
N VAL A 670 17.83 -24.32 11.58
CA VAL A 670 16.90 -23.59 12.43
C VAL A 670 17.64 -22.55 13.25
N THR A 671 17.14 -21.32 13.24
CA THR A 671 17.55 -20.25 14.16
C THR A 671 16.34 -19.78 14.97
N ALA A 672 16.47 -19.82 16.29
CA ALA A 672 15.54 -19.28 17.26
C ALA A 672 16.16 -18.05 17.94
N THR A 673 15.41 -16.96 18.04
CA THR A 673 15.84 -15.73 18.73
C THR A 673 14.82 -15.29 19.77
N ALA A 674 15.28 -14.64 20.84
CA ALA A 674 14.45 -13.99 21.84
C ALA A 674 15.23 -12.84 22.48
N PRO A 675 14.57 -11.77 22.98
CA PRO A 675 15.27 -10.70 23.69
C PRO A 675 16.08 -11.25 24.89
N GLY A 676 17.28 -10.71 25.11
CA GLY A 676 18.11 -11.01 26.28
C GLY A 676 18.99 -12.25 26.19
N ALA A 677 18.48 -13.41 25.77
CA ALA A 677 19.28 -14.64 25.65
C ALA A 677 18.78 -15.56 24.53
N ALA A 678 19.71 -16.27 23.89
CA ALA A 678 19.40 -17.23 22.83
C ALA A 678 18.58 -18.40 23.39
N PRO A 679 17.45 -18.77 22.74
CA PRO A 679 16.66 -19.93 23.13
C PRO A 679 17.48 -21.24 23.10
N THR A 680 17.19 -22.13 24.04
CA THR A 680 17.72 -23.50 24.09
C THR A 680 16.56 -24.50 24.06
N GLY A 681 16.84 -25.79 23.85
CA GLY A 681 15.81 -26.85 23.90
C GLY A 681 15.42 -27.39 22.53
N ALA A 682 14.44 -28.29 22.48
CA ALA A 682 14.13 -29.05 21.28
C ALA A 682 13.33 -28.25 20.23
N VAL A 683 13.70 -28.45 18.97
CA VAL A 683 12.94 -28.04 17.78
C VAL A 683 12.60 -29.27 16.95
N LYS A 684 11.44 -29.21 16.28
CA LYS A 684 10.93 -30.26 15.40
C LYS A 684 10.64 -29.68 14.03
N VAL A 685 10.94 -30.41 12.98
CA VAL A 685 10.48 -30.12 11.61
C VAL A 685 9.33 -31.07 11.29
N LEU A 686 8.20 -30.51 10.86
CA LEU A 686 6.97 -31.26 10.61
C LEU A 686 6.42 -30.97 9.22
N ASP A 687 5.86 -32.02 8.60
CA ASP A 687 4.91 -31.89 7.49
C ASP A 687 3.50 -32.17 8.02
N GLY A 688 2.66 -31.14 8.10
CA GLY A 688 1.41 -31.18 8.84
C GLY A 688 1.62 -31.60 10.31
N SER A 689 1.13 -32.78 10.68
CA SER A 689 1.32 -33.38 12.02
C SER A 689 2.46 -34.40 12.09
N THR A 690 3.07 -34.74 10.96
CA THR A 690 4.10 -35.79 10.87
C THR A 690 5.46 -35.20 11.20
N GLU A 691 6.15 -35.80 12.17
CA GLU A 691 7.51 -35.40 12.54
C GLU A 691 8.52 -35.97 11.55
N LEU A 692 9.28 -35.09 10.89
CA LEU A 692 10.31 -35.46 9.92
C LEU A 692 11.69 -35.57 10.57
N GLY A 693 11.98 -34.70 11.54
CA GLY A 693 13.23 -34.69 12.29
C GLY A 693 13.19 -33.78 13.50
N THR A 694 14.18 -33.94 14.39
CA THR A 694 14.34 -33.13 15.61
C THR A 694 15.76 -32.65 15.77
N GLY A 695 15.93 -31.44 16.30
CA GLY A 695 17.22 -30.88 16.69
C GLY A 695 17.15 -30.25 18.07
N THR A 696 18.31 -29.99 18.68
CA THR A 696 18.41 -29.28 19.96
C THR A 696 19.10 -27.95 19.72
N LEU A 697 18.44 -26.85 20.09
CA LEU A 697 18.99 -25.51 20.00
C LEU A 697 20.15 -25.35 20.99
N ALA A 698 21.32 -25.05 20.43
CA ALA A 698 22.49 -24.57 21.14
C ALA A 698 22.80 -23.16 20.65
N ASP A 699 22.86 -22.19 21.58
CA ASP A 699 23.00 -20.76 21.27
C ASP A 699 22.00 -20.27 20.19
N GLY A 700 20.75 -20.73 20.31
CA GLY A 700 19.68 -20.35 19.38
C GLY A 700 19.75 -21.02 18.01
N LYS A 701 20.62 -22.00 17.78
CA LYS A 701 20.73 -22.69 16.48
C LYS A 701 20.64 -24.20 16.60
N ALA A 702 20.04 -24.84 15.60
CA ALA A 702 20.00 -26.30 15.48
C ALA A 702 19.93 -26.68 14.01
N ASP A 703 20.66 -27.73 13.64
CA ASP A 703 20.52 -28.39 12.35
C ASP A 703 19.63 -29.61 12.53
N VAL A 704 18.62 -29.75 11.67
CA VAL A 704 17.67 -30.85 11.69
C VAL A 704 17.73 -31.57 10.34
N THR A 705 18.32 -32.76 10.34
CA THR A 705 18.32 -33.63 9.17
C THR A 705 16.92 -34.22 8.97
N ILE A 706 16.41 -34.14 7.75
CA ILE A 706 15.13 -34.71 7.33
C ILE A 706 15.32 -35.60 6.10
N ASP A 707 14.58 -36.70 6.10
CA ASP A 707 14.54 -37.70 5.03
C ASP A 707 13.58 -37.23 3.93
N THR A 708 14.11 -37.02 2.72
CA THR A 708 13.32 -36.49 1.60
C THR A 708 12.30 -37.50 1.05
N GLU A 709 12.46 -38.81 1.30
CA GLU A 709 11.49 -39.82 0.87
C GLU A 709 10.12 -39.64 1.55
N LYS A 710 10.10 -38.95 2.70
CA LYS A 710 8.86 -38.66 3.45
C LYS A 710 8.07 -37.47 2.92
N ILE A 711 8.69 -36.62 2.11
CA ILE A 711 8.07 -35.38 1.58
C ILE A 711 7.96 -35.35 0.06
N GLY A 712 8.63 -36.28 -0.65
CA GLY A 712 8.63 -36.36 -2.11
C GLY A 712 9.46 -35.28 -2.80
N ALA A 713 9.63 -35.41 -4.11
CA ALA A 713 10.21 -34.35 -4.94
C ALA A 713 9.22 -33.18 -5.09
N GLY A 714 9.76 -31.98 -5.31
CA GLY A 714 9.01 -30.73 -5.42
C GLY A 714 9.41 -29.70 -4.37
N THR A 715 8.50 -28.79 -4.03
CA THR A 715 8.72 -27.80 -2.97
C THR A 715 7.65 -27.97 -1.90
N SER A 716 8.09 -28.25 -0.68
CA SER A 716 7.23 -28.48 0.49
C SER A 716 7.45 -27.40 1.52
N GLU A 717 6.37 -26.76 1.99
CA GLU A 717 6.42 -25.82 3.11
C GLU A 717 6.24 -26.60 4.43
N LEU A 718 7.32 -26.68 5.21
CA LEU A 718 7.37 -27.42 6.46
C LEU A 718 7.22 -26.48 7.65
N THR A 719 6.64 -26.98 8.73
CA THR A 719 6.55 -26.27 10.01
C THR A 719 7.76 -26.58 10.88
N VAL A 720 8.41 -25.54 11.41
CA VAL A 720 9.46 -25.68 12.42
C VAL A 720 8.88 -25.28 13.78
N ALA A 721 8.69 -26.25 14.67
CA ALA A 721 8.09 -26.07 15.98
C ALA A 721 9.13 -26.12 17.10
N TYR A 722 9.25 -25.03 17.85
CA TYR A 722 9.96 -24.96 19.11
C TYR A 722 8.99 -25.25 20.27
N ALA A 723 9.30 -26.28 21.07
CA ALA A 723 8.41 -26.73 22.15
C ALA A 723 8.35 -25.77 23.36
N GLY A 724 9.24 -24.78 23.42
CA GLY A 724 9.43 -23.92 24.58
C GLY A 724 10.43 -24.51 25.58
N ALA A 725 11.30 -23.66 26.11
CA ALA A 725 12.21 -23.98 27.21
C ALA A 725 12.68 -22.69 27.91
N SER A 726 13.27 -22.83 29.09
CA SER A 726 13.91 -21.72 29.82
C SER A 726 12.98 -20.52 30.07
N GLY A 727 11.67 -20.77 30.24
CA GLY A 727 10.65 -19.73 30.45
C GLY A 727 10.04 -19.11 29.18
N LEU A 728 10.45 -19.56 27.99
CA LEU A 728 9.82 -19.16 26.72
C LEU A 728 8.63 -20.10 26.39
N PRO A 729 7.50 -19.55 25.92
CA PRO A 729 6.41 -20.36 25.38
C PRO A 729 6.84 -21.04 24.07
N ALA A 730 6.04 -22.02 23.64
CA ALA A 730 6.20 -22.64 22.33
C ALA A 730 6.10 -21.57 21.21
N ALA A 731 6.86 -21.77 20.14
CA ALA A 731 6.89 -20.89 18.97
C ALA A 731 6.99 -21.73 17.69
N GLN A 732 6.51 -21.18 16.58
CA GLN A 732 6.56 -21.85 15.28
C GLN A 732 7.08 -20.88 14.21
N GLY A 733 7.71 -21.46 13.18
CA GLY A 733 8.06 -20.81 11.92
C GLY A 733 7.85 -21.78 10.77
N THR A 734 8.09 -21.35 9.54
CA THR A 734 8.02 -22.21 8.37
C THR A 734 9.35 -22.22 7.63
N VAL A 735 9.58 -23.26 6.83
CA VAL A 735 10.72 -23.38 5.91
C VAL A 735 10.25 -24.04 4.62
N SER A 736 10.66 -23.49 3.49
CA SER A 736 10.46 -24.15 2.19
C SER A 736 11.64 -25.08 1.91
N VAL A 737 11.37 -26.35 1.68
CA VAL A 737 12.36 -27.36 1.30
C VAL A 737 12.16 -27.72 -0.16
N LYS A 738 13.23 -27.65 -0.95
CA LYS A 738 13.20 -27.96 -2.37
C LYS A 738 13.94 -29.27 -2.62
N VAL A 739 13.22 -30.24 -3.16
CA VAL A 739 13.72 -31.58 -3.49
C VAL A 739 13.59 -31.75 -5.00
N ALA A 740 14.70 -31.98 -5.69
CA ALA A 740 14.71 -32.30 -7.11
C ALA A 740 14.39 -33.79 -7.31
N GLU A 741 13.75 -34.11 -8.43
CA GLU A 741 13.54 -35.50 -8.86
C GLU A 741 14.88 -36.24 -9.03
N ALA A 742 14.93 -37.51 -8.65
CA ALA A 742 16.12 -38.34 -8.78
C ALA A 742 16.38 -38.74 -10.23
N ALA A 743 17.64 -38.63 -10.67
CA ALA A 743 18.02 -39.07 -12.02
C ALA A 743 17.90 -40.59 -12.16
N THR A 744 17.38 -41.07 -13.29
CA THR A 744 17.23 -42.50 -13.57
C THR A 744 18.13 -43.00 -14.70
N SER A 745 18.39 -44.30 -14.70
CA SER A 745 19.08 -45.01 -15.77
C SER A 745 18.30 -46.27 -16.15
N ALA A 746 17.91 -46.36 -17.42
CA ALA A 746 17.19 -47.51 -17.96
C ALA A 746 18.14 -48.48 -18.69
N SER A 747 17.92 -49.77 -18.51
CA SER A 747 18.54 -50.85 -19.27
C SER A 747 17.47 -51.75 -19.87
N ILE A 748 17.77 -52.37 -21.02
CA ILE A 748 16.81 -53.11 -21.82
C ILE A 748 17.43 -54.45 -22.24
N SER A 749 16.64 -55.51 -22.14
CA SER A 749 16.98 -56.86 -22.56
C SER A 749 15.84 -57.43 -23.41
N VAL A 750 16.20 -58.04 -24.54
CA VAL A 750 15.26 -58.68 -25.47
C VAL A 750 15.46 -60.18 -25.37
N GLU A 751 14.37 -60.95 -25.36
CA GLU A 751 14.46 -62.41 -25.40
C GLU A 751 15.29 -62.92 -26.60
N PRO A 752 16.00 -64.06 -26.45
CA PRO A 752 16.86 -64.58 -27.51
C PRO A 752 16.05 -65.26 -28.64
N ASN A 753 16.47 -65.01 -29.88
CA ASN A 753 15.92 -65.62 -31.11
C ASN A 753 14.41 -65.39 -31.35
N PRO A 754 13.92 -64.13 -31.29
CA PRO A 754 12.52 -63.84 -31.53
C PRO A 754 12.10 -64.24 -32.95
N ARG A 755 10.88 -64.76 -33.11
CA ARG A 755 10.34 -65.19 -34.41
C ARG A 755 9.02 -64.50 -34.71
N ARG A 756 8.80 -64.22 -36.00
CA ARG A 756 7.51 -63.69 -36.46
C ARG A 756 6.35 -64.64 -36.12
N GLY A 757 5.32 -64.08 -35.49
CA GLY A 757 4.04 -64.75 -35.23
C GLY A 757 3.65 -64.78 -33.76
N GLU A 758 4.59 -64.51 -32.85
CA GLU A 758 4.38 -64.40 -31.40
C GLU A 758 4.92 -63.05 -30.91
N PRO A 759 4.35 -62.46 -29.82
CA PRO A 759 4.93 -61.30 -29.17
C PRO A 759 6.33 -61.63 -28.63
N VAL A 760 7.19 -60.62 -28.56
CA VAL A 760 8.57 -60.74 -28.08
C VAL A 760 8.67 -60.14 -26.69
N ASP A 761 9.08 -60.93 -25.69
CA ASP A 761 9.25 -60.42 -24.34
C ASP A 761 10.49 -59.52 -24.25
N VAL A 762 10.26 -58.27 -23.83
CA VAL A 762 11.31 -57.26 -23.63
C VAL A 762 11.27 -56.81 -22.18
N THR A 763 12.35 -57.03 -21.45
CA THR A 763 12.51 -56.61 -20.06
C THR A 763 13.25 -55.27 -20.00
N VAL A 764 12.72 -54.33 -19.22
CA VAL A 764 13.32 -53.03 -18.97
C VAL A 764 13.49 -52.85 -17.47
N ASP A 765 14.73 -52.61 -17.04
CA ASP A 765 15.08 -52.28 -15.65
C ASP A 765 15.48 -50.81 -15.57
N VAL A 766 14.95 -50.08 -14.59
CA VAL A 766 15.22 -48.67 -14.34
C VAL A 766 15.74 -48.48 -12.93
N GLY A 767 16.98 -48.03 -12.79
CA GLY A 767 17.60 -47.69 -11.51
C GLY A 767 17.60 -46.19 -11.24
N SER A 768 17.54 -45.79 -9.97
CA SER A 768 17.74 -44.40 -9.52
C SER A 768 19.18 -44.15 -9.09
N ALA A 769 19.69 -42.94 -9.33
CA ALA A 769 21.01 -42.51 -8.88
C ALA A 769 21.16 -42.48 -7.35
N THR A 770 20.05 -42.30 -6.62
CA THR A 770 20.01 -42.27 -5.14
C THR A 770 19.68 -43.64 -4.53
N GLY A 771 19.46 -44.67 -5.36
CA GLY A 771 19.13 -46.02 -4.90
C GLY A 771 17.64 -46.22 -4.53
N THR A 772 16.82 -45.16 -4.65
CA THR A 772 15.36 -45.26 -4.59
C THR A 772 14.82 -46.11 -5.74
N THR A 773 13.59 -46.61 -5.61
CA THR A 773 12.99 -47.52 -6.60
C THR A 773 12.05 -46.74 -7.54
N PRO A 774 12.39 -46.59 -8.83
CA PRO A 774 11.52 -45.91 -9.80
C PRO A 774 10.22 -46.71 -10.06
N GLY A 775 9.10 -46.00 -10.06
CA GLY A 775 7.77 -46.50 -10.43
C GLY A 775 7.40 -46.10 -11.87
N GLY A 776 6.14 -45.81 -12.16
CA GLY A 776 5.75 -45.24 -13.45
C GLY A 776 5.71 -46.22 -14.63
N LYS A 777 5.76 -45.68 -15.86
CA LYS A 777 5.44 -46.41 -17.10
C LYS A 777 6.60 -46.40 -18.10
N VAL A 778 6.82 -47.56 -18.72
CA VAL A 778 7.75 -47.76 -19.83
C VAL A 778 6.97 -48.00 -21.13
N THR A 779 7.41 -47.36 -22.21
CA THR A 779 6.87 -47.54 -23.56
C THR A 779 7.96 -48.06 -24.50
N LEU A 780 7.68 -49.16 -25.20
CA LEU A 780 8.56 -49.72 -26.23
C LEU A 780 8.16 -49.19 -27.61
N ARG A 781 9.14 -48.73 -28.38
CA ARG A 781 8.92 -48.17 -29.72
C ARG A 781 9.92 -48.68 -30.73
N SER A 782 9.51 -48.70 -32.00
CA SER A 782 10.43 -48.67 -33.13
C SER A 782 10.04 -47.51 -34.04
N GLY A 783 10.87 -46.46 -34.05
CA GLY A 783 10.48 -45.15 -34.59
C GLY A 783 9.21 -44.63 -33.91
N ASP A 784 8.20 -44.26 -34.69
CA ASP A 784 6.92 -43.77 -34.17
C ASP A 784 5.94 -44.88 -33.73
N THR A 785 6.25 -46.15 -34.02
CA THR A 785 5.35 -47.28 -33.75
C THR A 785 5.53 -47.76 -32.32
N VAL A 786 4.45 -47.77 -31.53
CA VAL A 786 4.44 -48.36 -30.18
C VAL A 786 4.28 -49.87 -30.30
N LEU A 787 5.25 -50.60 -29.76
CA LEU A 787 5.28 -52.07 -29.75
C LEU A 787 4.62 -52.64 -28.49
N GLY A 788 4.64 -51.89 -27.39
CA GLY A 788 4.03 -52.30 -26.12
C GLY A 788 4.25 -51.27 -25.02
N THR A 789 3.50 -51.37 -23.94
CA THR A 789 3.72 -50.55 -22.74
C THR A 789 3.51 -51.35 -21.47
N GLY A 790 4.28 -51.08 -20.43
CA GLY A 790 4.12 -51.70 -19.12
C GLY A 790 4.46 -50.73 -17.99
N SER A 791 4.02 -51.04 -16.77
CA SER A 791 4.33 -50.27 -15.56
C SER A 791 5.42 -50.98 -14.78
N LEU A 792 6.39 -50.22 -14.26
CA LEU A 792 7.43 -50.77 -13.40
C LEU A 792 6.82 -51.34 -12.12
N THR A 793 7.34 -52.50 -11.72
CA THR A 793 7.16 -53.08 -10.38
C THR A 793 8.56 -53.33 -9.85
N ASP A 794 8.90 -52.72 -8.72
CA ASP A 794 10.23 -52.78 -8.11
C ASP A 794 11.37 -52.39 -9.08
N GLY A 795 11.16 -51.34 -9.89
CA GLY A 795 12.14 -50.84 -10.87
C GLY A 795 12.27 -51.69 -12.14
N SER A 796 11.45 -52.73 -12.34
CA SER A 796 11.52 -53.61 -13.52
C SER A 796 10.16 -53.85 -14.18
N VAL A 797 10.15 -54.10 -15.49
CA VAL A 797 8.95 -54.57 -16.21
C VAL A 797 9.32 -55.44 -17.41
N THR A 798 8.58 -56.54 -17.61
CA THR A 798 8.60 -57.31 -18.87
C THR A 798 7.37 -56.97 -19.69
N ILE A 799 7.59 -56.53 -20.93
CA ILE A 799 6.56 -56.07 -21.86
C ILE A 799 6.54 -57.00 -23.07
N PRO A 800 5.40 -57.63 -23.40
CA PRO A 800 5.25 -58.38 -24.64
C PRO A 800 5.13 -57.40 -25.82
N ALA A 801 6.20 -57.28 -26.62
CA ALA A 801 6.27 -56.39 -27.76
C ALA A 801 5.61 -57.01 -29.00
N ASP A 802 4.68 -56.30 -29.62
CA ASP A 802 4.10 -56.67 -30.91
C ASP A 802 5.11 -56.40 -32.04
N VAL A 803 5.72 -57.47 -32.53
CA VAL A 803 6.72 -57.43 -33.62
C VAL A 803 6.13 -57.72 -34.99
N SER A 804 4.80 -57.79 -35.12
CA SER A 804 4.14 -58.14 -36.38
C SER A 804 4.45 -57.15 -37.51
N THR A 805 4.78 -55.90 -37.18
CA THR A 805 5.13 -54.84 -38.13
C THR A 805 6.64 -54.62 -38.31
N LEU A 806 7.49 -55.20 -37.46
CA LEU A 806 8.94 -55.08 -37.61
C LEU A 806 9.43 -55.87 -38.83
N PRO A 807 10.45 -55.43 -39.56
CA PRO A 807 11.05 -56.23 -40.63
C PRO A 807 11.74 -57.49 -40.06
N ILE A 808 11.86 -58.53 -40.89
CA ILE A 808 12.73 -59.68 -40.58
C ILE A 808 14.19 -59.22 -40.63
N GLY A 809 14.98 -59.59 -39.61
CA GLY A 809 16.35 -59.11 -39.36
C GLY A 809 16.41 -58.12 -38.19
N THR A 810 17.52 -57.40 -38.08
CA THR A 810 17.79 -56.50 -36.95
C THR A 810 16.99 -55.19 -37.04
N SER A 811 16.21 -54.90 -36.00
CA SER A 811 15.53 -53.61 -35.78
C SER A 811 15.88 -53.06 -34.40
N THR A 812 16.26 -51.79 -34.33
CA THR A 812 16.46 -51.13 -33.03
C THR A 812 15.11 -50.73 -32.44
N ILE A 813 14.90 -51.07 -31.17
CA ILE A 813 13.77 -50.63 -30.35
C ILE A 813 14.25 -49.71 -29.24
N THR A 814 13.42 -48.73 -28.90
CA THR A 814 13.65 -47.77 -27.80
C THR A 814 12.70 -48.12 -26.66
N ALA A 815 13.24 -48.24 -25.44
CA ALA A 815 12.46 -48.19 -24.21
C ALA A 815 12.51 -46.77 -23.65
N GLU A 816 11.33 -46.17 -23.49
CA GLU A 816 11.15 -44.83 -22.94
C GLU A 816 10.46 -44.94 -21.58
N TYR A 817 11.20 -44.67 -20.51
CA TYR A 817 10.67 -44.47 -19.18
C TYR A 817 10.24 -43.02 -19.01
N ALA A 818 8.95 -42.79 -18.72
CA ALA A 818 8.38 -41.44 -18.68
C ALA A 818 8.74 -40.63 -17.42
N GLY A 819 9.37 -41.25 -16.42
CA GLY A 819 9.46 -40.68 -15.07
C GLY A 819 8.25 -41.01 -14.21
N ASP A 820 8.33 -40.61 -12.94
CA ASP A 820 7.24 -40.60 -11.96
C ASP A 820 7.33 -39.31 -11.12
N PRO A 821 6.47 -39.06 -10.11
CA PRO A 821 6.52 -37.83 -9.32
C PRO A 821 7.86 -37.53 -8.66
N ASP A 822 8.70 -38.54 -8.41
CA ASP A 822 9.94 -38.45 -7.64
C ASP A 822 11.21 -38.74 -8.48
N HIS A 823 11.05 -39.21 -9.71
CA HIS A 823 12.14 -39.67 -10.59
C HIS A 823 12.02 -39.14 -12.02
N LEU A 824 13.14 -38.66 -12.57
CA LEU A 824 13.24 -38.17 -13.94
C LEU A 824 13.06 -39.28 -14.98
N SER A 825 12.58 -38.91 -16.17
CA SER A 825 12.50 -39.79 -17.34
C SER A 825 13.88 -40.27 -17.82
N SER A 826 13.96 -41.48 -18.39
CA SER A 826 15.16 -41.98 -19.07
C SER A 826 14.81 -42.86 -20.26
N THR A 827 15.76 -43.02 -21.18
CA THR A 827 15.56 -43.80 -22.41
C THR A 827 16.75 -44.69 -22.70
N THR A 828 16.51 -45.85 -23.29
CA THR A 828 17.56 -46.78 -23.71
C THR A 828 17.13 -47.56 -24.95
N THR A 829 18.06 -48.21 -25.64
CA THR A 829 17.78 -48.91 -26.91
C THR A 829 18.40 -50.31 -26.92
N ALA A 830 17.73 -51.27 -27.56
CA ALA A 830 18.28 -52.59 -27.88
C ALA A 830 17.91 -52.99 -29.30
N ASP A 831 18.69 -53.90 -29.87
CA ASP A 831 18.39 -54.50 -31.16
C ASP A 831 17.56 -55.78 -30.99
N VAL A 832 16.52 -55.92 -31.82
CA VAL A 832 15.70 -57.13 -31.97
C VAL A 832 16.07 -57.76 -33.30
N ASP A 833 16.68 -58.95 -33.28
CA ASP A 833 17.01 -59.71 -34.50
C ASP A 833 15.89 -60.71 -34.82
N LEU A 834 14.86 -60.25 -35.54
CA LEU A 834 13.61 -61.00 -35.76
C LEU A 834 13.77 -62.03 -36.89
N ALA A 835 13.68 -63.32 -36.54
CA ALA A 835 13.73 -64.42 -37.50
C ALA A 835 12.37 -64.72 -38.16
N LYS A 836 12.40 -65.40 -39.32
CA LYS A 836 11.19 -65.83 -40.05
C LYS A 836 10.33 -66.81 -39.21
N GLY A 837 9.03 -66.75 -39.46
CA GLY A 837 8.05 -67.65 -38.83
C GLY A 837 8.09 -69.06 -39.42
N LEU A 838 7.51 -70.02 -38.70
CA LEU A 838 7.35 -71.42 -39.15
C LEU A 838 5.95 -71.65 -39.72
N VAL A 839 5.81 -72.58 -40.68
CA VAL A 839 4.52 -72.95 -41.29
C VAL A 839 4.14 -74.36 -40.86
N ASN A 840 2.96 -74.51 -40.22
CA ASN A 840 2.36 -75.82 -39.95
C ASN A 840 1.61 -76.34 -41.18
N LEU A 841 2.36 -76.80 -42.20
CA LEU A 841 1.78 -77.27 -43.46
C LEU A 841 1.02 -78.60 -43.27
N ALA A 842 -0.12 -78.77 -43.94
CA ALA A 842 -0.90 -80.01 -43.95
C ALA A 842 -1.50 -80.26 -45.34
N ALA A 843 -1.60 -81.53 -45.76
CA ALA A 843 -2.14 -81.93 -47.05
C ALA A 843 -3.24 -83.01 -46.91
N THR A 844 -4.29 -82.92 -47.73
CA THR A 844 -5.44 -83.84 -47.71
C THR A 844 -5.45 -84.74 -48.94
N SER A 845 -5.54 -86.06 -48.72
CA SER A 845 -5.59 -87.08 -49.77
C SER A 845 -6.85 -86.98 -50.64
N PRO A 846 -6.73 -87.00 -52.00
CA PRO A 846 -7.87 -87.07 -52.90
C PRO A 846 -8.53 -88.46 -52.92
N ALA A 847 -9.79 -88.52 -53.37
CA ALA A 847 -10.48 -89.79 -53.60
C ALA A 847 -9.80 -90.64 -54.70
N PRO A 848 -9.89 -91.98 -54.65
CA PRO A 848 -9.34 -92.86 -55.68
C PRO A 848 -9.83 -92.50 -57.07
N THR A 849 -8.91 -92.18 -57.98
CA THR A 849 -9.22 -91.55 -59.27
C THR A 849 -8.82 -92.48 -60.43
N PRO A 850 -9.69 -92.77 -61.42
CA PRO A 850 -9.31 -93.62 -62.55
C PRO A 850 -8.18 -93.02 -63.41
N TYR A 851 -7.30 -93.88 -63.93
CA TYR A 851 -6.24 -93.49 -64.86
C TYR A 851 -6.81 -92.75 -66.08
N GLY A 852 -6.21 -91.62 -66.46
CA GLY A 852 -6.74 -90.72 -67.48
C GLY A 852 -7.63 -89.59 -66.94
N THR A 853 -7.79 -89.48 -65.61
CA THR A 853 -8.46 -88.35 -64.93
C THR A 853 -7.55 -87.74 -63.85
N SER A 854 -7.62 -86.41 -63.65
CA SER A 854 -6.80 -85.69 -62.66
C SER A 854 -7.37 -85.81 -61.25
N ALA A 855 -6.49 -85.91 -60.25
CA ALA A 855 -6.82 -85.83 -58.82
C ALA A 855 -6.35 -84.48 -58.24
N THR A 856 -6.97 -84.00 -57.16
CA THR A 856 -6.63 -82.70 -56.54
C THR A 856 -6.31 -82.85 -55.06
N VAL A 857 -5.10 -82.49 -54.66
CA VAL A 857 -4.64 -82.42 -53.25
C VAL A 857 -5.00 -81.04 -52.68
N ARG A 858 -5.60 -80.98 -51.49
CA ARG A 858 -5.82 -79.72 -50.76
C ARG A 858 -4.70 -79.51 -49.75
N VAL A 859 -4.25 -78.26 -49.56
CA VAL A 859 -3.11 -77.90 -48.70
C VAL A 859 -3.49 -76.74 -47.79
N SER A 860 -3.16 -76.81 -46.52
CA SER A 860 -3.37 -75.76 -45.51
C SER A 860 -2.09 -75.46 -44.72
N GLY A 861 -1.93 -74.24 -44.20
CA GLY A 861 -0.78 -73.77 -43.44
C GLY A 861 -1.10 -72.58 -42.52
N ALA A 862 -0.08 -71.96 -41.92
CA ALA A 862 -0.22 -70.81 -41.02
C ALA A 862 -0.89 -69.59 -41.70
N SER A 863 -1.64 -68.79 -40.93
CA SER A 863 -2.22 -67.54 -41.44
C SER A 863 -1.10 -66.60 -41.90
N GLY A 864 -1.28 -65.93 -43.03
CA GLY A 864 -0.24 -65.11 -43.67
C GLY A 864 0.74 -65.88 -44.56
N ALA A 865 0.81 -67.21 -44.50
CA ALA A 865 1.69 -67.98 -45.38
C ALA A 865 1.20 -67.91 -46.84
N ARG A 866 2.08 -67.51 -47.76
CA ARG A 866 1.80 -67.38 -49.20
C ARG A 866 2.99 -67.90 -50.01
N GLY A 867 2.73 -68.62 -51.11
CA GLY A 867 3.81 -69.10 -51.99
C GLY A 867 3.44 -70.34 -52.82
N LEU A 868 4.42 -70.87 -53.55
CA LEU A 868 4.23 -72.05 -54.40
C LEU A 868 4.23 -73.33 -53.56
N VAL A 869 3.38 -74.27 -53.95
CA VAL A 869 3.31 -75.62 -53.40
C VAL A 869 3.47 -76.64 -54.53
N TYR A 870 4.40 -77.57 -54.36
CA TYR A 870 4.69 -78.63 -55.31
C TYR A 870 4.19 -79.96 -54.76
N VAL A 871 3.68 -80.84 -55.62
CA VAL A 871 3.45 -82.26 -55.28
C VAL A 871 4.36 -83.12 -56.14
N THR A 872 5.22 -83.92 -55.51
CA THR A 872 6.23 -84.74 -56.20
C THR A 872 6.03 -86.23 -55.94
N ASN A 873 6.46 -87.06 -56.89
CA ASN A 873 6.63 -88.51 -56.73
C ASN A 873 8.11 -88.83 -56.87
N GLY A 874 8.85 -88.89 -55.76
CA GLY A 874 10.31 -88.84 -55.81
C GLY A 874 10.78 -87.51 -56.38
N SER A 875 11.63 -87.53 -57.42
CA SER A 875 12.11 -86.30 -58.08
C SER A 875 11.14 -85.68 -59.08
N ASP A 876 10.08 -86.39 -59.46
CA ASP A 876 9.19 -85.96 -60.53
C ASP A 876 8.04 -85.09 -59.99
N VAL A 877 7.90 -83.87 -60.50
CA VAL A 877 6.76 -83.01 -60.17
C VAL A 877 5.52 -83.52 -60.86
N VAL A 878 4.54 -83.97 -60.08
CA VAL A 878 3.28 -84.54 -60.57
C VAL A 878 2.12 -83.55 -60.44
N GLY A 879 2.30 -82.43 -59.73
CA GLY A 879 1.36 -81.31 -59.67
C GLY A 879 1.99 -80.04 -59.08
N ILE A 880 1.43 -78.87 -59.44
CA ILE A 880 1.83 -77.55 -58.92
C ILE A 880 0.58 -76.76 -58.52
N GLY A 881 0.67 -76.01 -57.41
CA GLY A 881 -0.36 -75.09 -56.93
C GLY A 881 0.23 -73.95 -56.10
N THR A 882 -0.65 -73.17 -55.46
CA THR A 882 -0.27 -72.04 -54.61
C THR A 882 -0.99 -72.09 -53.26
N LEU A 883 -0.30 -71.64 -52.22
CA LEU A 883 -0.84 -71.32 -50.91
C LEU A 883 -1.12 -69.81 -50.86
N THR A 884 -2.33 -69.42 -50.49
CA THR A 884 -2.72 -68.02 -50.25
C THR A 884 -3.36 -67.93 -48.87
N ASN A 885 -2.73 -67.16 -47.98
CA ASN A 885 -3.15 -66.99 -46.59
C ASN A 885 -3.38 -68.34 -45.89
N GLY A 886 -2.42 -69.25 -46.03
CA GLY A 886 -2.49 -70.56 -45.40
C GLY A 886 -3.45 -71.55 -46.06
N GLN A 887 -4.00 -71.30 -47.25
CA GLN A 887 -4.90 -72.25 -47.93
C GLN A 887 -4.58 -72.39 -49.43
N GLY A 888 -4.64 -73.61 -49.98
CA GLY A 888 -4.23 -73.90 -51.36
C GLY A 888 -4.72 -75.24 -51.90
N THR A 889 -4.63 -75.43 -53.21
CA THR A 889 -4.91 -76.72 -53.87
C THR A 889 -3.89 -77.00 -54.97
N VAL A 890 -3.51 -78.28 -55.14
CA VAL A 890 -2.59 -78.75 -56.17
C VAL A 890 -3.27 -79.82 -57.03
N THR A 891 -3.32 -79.63 -58.36
CA THR A 891 -3.93 -80.60 -59.29
C THR A 891 -2.86 -81.49 -59.92
N LEU A 892 -3.09 -82.80 -59.88
CA LEU A 892 -2.18 -83.81 -60.42
C LEU A 892 -2.44 -84.09 -61.90
N ASP A 893 -1.39 -84.35 -62.68
CA ASP A 893 -1.53 -84.74 -64.08
C ASP A 893 -2.26 -86.09 -64.23
N LYS A 894 -3.24 -86.13 -65.13
CA LYS A 894 -4.17 -87.25 -65.36
C LYS A 894 -3.52 -88.56 -65.84
N THR A 895 -2.26 -88.52 -66.27
CA THR A 895 -1.50 -89.67 -66.79
C THR A 895 -0.15 -89.90 -66.11
N ALA A 896 0.28 -88.96 -65.25
CA ALA A 896 1.58 -89.03 -64.57
C ALA A 896 1.73 -90.25 -63.64
N LEU A 897 0.64 -90.72 -63.06
CA LEU A 897 0.64 -91.89 -62.17
C LEU A 897 -0.12 -93.04 -62.83
N LYS A 898 0.51 -94.21 -62.96
CA LYS A 898 -0.17 -95.45 -63.41
C LYS A 898 -1.13 -95.94 -62.31
N PRO A 899 -2.07 -96.87 -62.60
CA PRO A 899 -2.89 -97.45 -61.54
C PRO A 899 -2.05 -98.06 -60.41
N GLY A 900 -2.31 -97.63 -59.18
CA GLY A 900 -1.52 -97.93 -57.98
C GLY A 900 -1.80 -96.92 -56.87
N THR A 901 -1.24 -97.15 -55.69
CA THR A 901 -1.27 -96.21 -54.56
C THR A 901 0.13 -95.63 -54.35
N TYR A 902 0.23 -94.31 -54.25
CA TYR A 902 1.47 -93.55 -54.14
C TYR A 902 1.45 -92.69 -52.88
N THR A 903 2.59 -92.56 -52.21
CA THR A 903 2.85 -91.48 -51.25
C THR A 903 3.65 -90.42 -51.97
N LEU A 904 3.13 -89.20 -52.00
CA LEU A 904 3.68 -88.04 -52.69
C LEU A 904 4.09 -86.99 -51.66
N ASP A 905 5.12 -86.20 -51.93
CA ASP A 905 5.54 -85.13 -51.04
C ASP A 905 4.92 -83.80 -51.49
N VAL A 906 4.33 -83.07 -50.53
CA VAL A 906 3.74 -81.74 -50.73
C VAL A 906 4.68 -80.70 -50.13
N PHE A 907 5.45 -80.02 -50.97
CA PHE A 907 6.49 -79.08 -50.54
C PHE A 907 6.07 -77.62 -50.74
N PHE A 908 6.06 -76.84 -49.66
CA PHE A 908 5.93 -75.38 -49.64
C PHE A 908 7.31 -74.72 -49.64
N ASN A 909 7.55 -73.85 -50.61
CA ASN A 909 8.89 -73.28 -50.87
C ASN A 909 9.28 -72.10 -49.95
N GLY A 910 8.50 -71.82 -48.91
CA GLY A 910 8.72 -70.66 -48.05
C GLY A 910 8.25 -69.33 -48.65
N SER A 911 8.49 -68.26 -47.92
CA SER A 911 8.24 -66.86 -48.30
C SER A 911 9.29 -65.91 -47.69
N ASP A 912 9.11 -64.61 -47.90
CA ASP A 912 9.85 -63.55 -47.19
C ASP A 912 9.58 -63.58 -45.68
N GLN A 913 8.39 -64.02 -45.25
CA GLN A 913 7.97 -64.04 -43.85
C GLN A 913 8.07 -65.41 -43.16
N PHE A 914 8.14 -66.51 -43.92
CA PHE A 914 8.07 -67.88 -43.41
C PHE A 914 9.06 -68.84 -44.09
N GLU A 915 9.56 -69.83 -43.34
CA GLU A 915 10.49 -70.86 -43.83
C GLU A 915 9.82 -71.94 -44.72
N PRO A 916 10.56 -72.61 -45.63
CA PRO A 916 10.08 -73.74 -46.43
C PRO A 916 9.83 -75.02 -45.61
N THR A 917 8.91 -75.88 -46.06
CA THR A 917 8.56 -77.16 -45.39
C THR A 917 7.81 -78.12 -46.33
N ASP A 918 7.86 -79.43 -46.08
CA ASP A 918 7.11 -80.47 -46.79
C ASP A 918 6.29 -81.38 -45.88
N VAL A 919 5.23 -81.97 -46.45
CA VAL A 919 4.41 -83.02 -45.82
C VAL A 919 3.96 -84.08 -46.82
N PRO A 920 3.86 -85.37 -46.45
CA PRO A 920 3.43 -86.44 -47.36
C PRO A 920 1.90 -86.47 -47.57
N VAL A 921 1.45 -86.96 -48.73
CA VAL A 921 0.03 -87.22 -49.07
C VAL A 921 -0.14 -88.52 -49.86
N THR A 922 -1.18 -89.30 -49.58
CA THR A 922 -1.44 -90.56 -50.29
C THR A 922 -2.44 -90.38 -51.43
N VAL A 923 -2.13 -90.87 -52.62
CA VAL A 923 -2.98 -90.81 -53.82
C VAL A 923 -3.16 -92.19 -54.41
N THR A 924 -4.41 -92.60 -54.67
CA THR A 924 -4.72 -93.88 -55.32
C THR A 924 -5.28 -93.67 -56.71
N VAL A 925 -4.68 -94.31 -57.71
CA VAL A 925 -5.12 -94.34 -59.11
C VAL A 925 -5.66 -95.71 -59.47
N THR A 926 -6.86 -95.79 -60.05
CA THR A 926 -7.52 -97.06 -60.43
C THR A 926 -7.51 -97.30 -61.95
N LYS A 927 -7.74 -98.55 -62.41
CA LYS A 927 -7.83 -98.84 -63.86
C LYS A 927 -9.09 -98.21 -64.47
N ALA A 928 -8.96 -97.66 -65.68
CA ALA A 928 -10.09 -97.01 -66.36
C ALA A 928 -11.09 -98.01 -66.95
N ALA A 929 -12.38 -97.69 -66.90
CA ALA A 929 -13.41 -98.48 -67.58
C ALA A 929 -13.28 -98.39 -69.12
N THR A 930 -13.56 -99.49 -69.83
CA THR A 930 -13.53 -99.54 -71.31
C THR A 930 -14.87 -99.92 -71.94
N THR A 931 -15.07 -99.54 -73.21
CA THR A 931 -16.22 -99.97 -74.03
C THR A 931 -15.74 -100.63 -75.31
N THR A 932 -16.25 -101.82 -75.66
CA THR A 932 -15.88 -102.56 -76.88
C THR A 932 -17.02 -102.57 -77.91
N ARG A 933 -16.73 -102.17 -79.15
CA ARG A 933 -17.67 -102.17 -80.29
C ARG A 933 -17.11 -102.95 -81.47
N ALA A 934 -17.95 -103.61 -82.26
CA ALA A 934 -17.49 -104.44 -83.38
C ALA A 934 -18.41 -104.34 -84.62
N LYS A 935 -17.83 -104.41 -85.82
CA LYS A 935 -18.55 -104.41 -87.11
C LYS A 935 -17.92 -105.39 -88.11
N VAL A 936 -18.74 -105.93 -89.01
CA VAL A 936 -18.25 -106.79 -90.10
C VAL A 936 -17.56 -105.94 -91.16
N ALA A 937 -16.35 -106.33 -91.56
CA ALA A 937 -15.56 -105.64 -92.57
C ALA A 937 -15.60 -106.35 -93.95
N THR A 938 -15.99 -107.62 -94.01
CA THR A 938 -16.09 -108.37 -95.28
C THR A 938 -17.46 -108.15 -95.96
N LYS A 939 -17.47 -107.73 -97.23
CA LYS A 939 -18.69 -107.34 -97.97
C LYS A 939 -19.64 -108.50 -98.34
N LYS A 940 -19.12 -109.60 -98.90
CA LYS A 940 -19.90 -110.80 -99.27
C LYS A 940 -19.21 -112.04 -98.71
N ILE A 941 -19.92 -112.82 -97.91
CA ILE A 941 -19.35 -113.99 -97.23
C ILE A 941 -20.05 -115.23 -97.79
N VAL A 942 -19.35 -115.95 -98.66
CA VAL A 942 -19.84 -117.19 -99.26
C VAL A 942 -19.46 -118.36 -98.37
N ALA A 943 -20.43 -119.23 -98.09
CA ALA A 943 -20.24 -120.39 -97.23
C ALA A 943 -19.03 -121.23 -97.69
N SER A 944 -18.15 -121.56 -96.74
CA SER A 944 -16.94 -122.36 -96.93
C SER A 944 -15.89 -121.80 -97.92
N ARG A 945 -16.08 -120.61 -98.49
CA ARG A 945 -15.15 -119.96 -99.44
C ARG A 945 -14.53 -118.68 -98.89
N THR A 946 -15.32 -117.83 -98.23
CA THR A 946 -14.85 -116.53 -97.75
C THR A 946 -14.67 -116.53 -96.23
N LYS A 947 -13.49 -116.10 -95.75
CA LYS A 947 -13.27 -115.80 -94.32
C LYS A 947 -13.78 -114.39 -94.00
N ALA A 948 -14.62 -114.27 -92.98
CA ALA A 948 -15.13 -112.99 -92.51
C ALA A 948 -14.06 -112.23 -91.70
N LYS A 949 -13.99 -110.91 -91.81
CA LYS A 949 -13.17 -110.03 -90.96
C LYS A 949 -14.09 -109.14 -90.12
N VAL A 950 -13.76 -108.94 -88.85
CA VAL A 950 -14.50 -108.10 -87.89
C VAL A 950 -13.57 -107.00 -87.40
N ALA A 951 -13.90 -105.74 -87.66
CA ALA A 951 -13.21 -104.60 -87.08
C ALA A 951 -13.80 -104.30 -85.68
N VAL A 952 -12.93 -104.16 -84.69
CA VAL A 952 -13.26 -103.96 -83.27
C VAL A 952 -12.59 -102.69 -82.77
N THR A 953 -13.31 -101.89 -81.99
CA THR A 953 -12.84 -100.64 -81.35
C THR A 953 -13.05 -100.74 -79.84
N VAL A 954 -12.05 -100.35 -79.05
CA VAL A 954 -12.05 -100.28 -77.58
C VAL A 954 -11.70 -98.85 -77.15
N SER A 955 -12.57 -98.21 -76.36
CA SER A 955 -12.40 -96.82 -75.91
C SER A 955 -12.39 -96.72 -74.39
N ALA A 956 -11.55 -95.85 -73.82
CA ALA A 956 -11.51 -95.43 -72.41
C ALA A 956 -11.54 -93.89 -72.31
N ARG A 957 -11.96 -93.34 -71.16
CA ARG A 957 -11.96 -91.89 -70.94
C ARG A 957 -10.51 -91.41 -70.70
N GLY A 958 -10.11 -90.35 -71.40
CA GLY A 958 -8.81 -89.69 -71.18
C GLY A 958 -7.62 -90.30 -71.91
N PHE A 959 -7.72 -91.52 -72.45
CA PHE A 959 -6.66 -92.15 -73.25
C PHE A 959 -7.21 -93.27 -74.16
N ALA A 960 -6.45 -93.67 -75.19
CA ALA A 960 -6.79 -94.78 -76.08
C ALA A 960 -6.13 -96.10 -75.59
N PRO A 961 -6.91 -97.14 -75.23
CA PRO A 961 -6.35 -98.41 -74.76
C PRO A 961 -5.45 -99.08 -75.80
N SER A 962 -4.22 -99.42 -75.42
CA SER A 962 -3.28 -100.18 -76.25
C SER A 962 -2.76 -101.39 -75.47
N GLY A 963 -2.69 -102.56 -76.11
CA GLY A 963 -2.52 -103.85 -75.43
C GLY A 963 -3.86 -104.47 -75.04
N GLY A 964 -3.85 -105.75 -74.64
CA GLY A 964 -5.06 -106.53 -74.32
C GLY A 964 -5.68 -107.23 -75.54
N LYS A 965 -6.16 -108.46 -75.33
CA LYS A 965 -6.62 -109.35 -76.41
C LYS A 965 -8.13 -109.20 -76.65
N VAL A 966 -8.51 -109.09 -77.92
CA VAL A 966 -9.88 -109.19 -78.40
C VAL A 966 -10.13 -110.59 -78.97
N THR A 967 -11.24 -111.21 -78.57
CA THR A 967 -11.69 -112.51 -79.10
C THR A 967 -13.08 -112.40 -79.69
N VAL A 968 -13.33 -113.06 -80.83
CA VAL A 968 -14.63 -113.16 -81.48
C VAL A 968 -15.12 -114.61 -81.37
N LYS A 969 -16.28 -114.84 -80.75
CA LYS A 969 -16.82 -116.16 -80.42
C LYS A 969 -18.21 -116.40 -81.03
N LYS A 970 -18.47 -117.62 -81.52
CA LYS A 970 -19.82 -118.10 -81.87
C LYS A 970 -20.25 -119.11 -80.80
N GLY A 971 -21.24 -118.75 -79.98
CA GLY A 971 -21.47 -119.49 -78.73
C GLY A 971 -20.20 -119.49 -77.88
N THR A 972 -19.71 -120.67 -77.51
CA THR A 972 -18.47 -120.84 -76.74
C THR A 972 -17.20 -120.89 -77.61
N ILE A 973 -17.34 -121.10 -78.92
CA ILE A 973 -16.20 -121.39 -79.81
C ILE A 973 -15.57 -120.09 -80.29
N VAL A 974 -14.26 -119.92 -80.04
CA VAL A 974 -13.48 -118.82 -80.61
C VAL A 974 -13.27 -119.05 -82.10
N VAL A 975 -13.78 -118.13 -82.89
CA VAL A 975 -13.67 -118.16 -84.35
C VAL A 975 -12.64 -117.18 -84.87
N GLY A 976 -12.15 -116.23 -84.06
CA GLY A 976 -11.02 -115.36 -84.36
C GLY A 976 -10.52 -114.58 -83.15
N ALA A 977 -9.28 -114.09 -83.18
CA ALA A 977 -8.73 -113.21 -82.15
C ALA A 977 -7.72 -112.20 -82.73
N GLY A 978 -7.45 -111.11 -82.00
CA GLY A 978 -6.41 -110.11 -82.29
C GLY A 978 -6.12 -109.23 -81.06
N THR A 979 -5.05 -108.44 -81.07
CA THR A 979 -4.66 -107.54 -79.95
C THR A 979 -4.98 -106.09 -80.29
N VAL A 980 -5.48 -105.33 -79.32
CA VAL A 980 -5.83 -103.90 -79.51
C VAL A 980 -4.56 -103.07 -79.62
N LYS A 981 -4.48 -102.25 -80.67
CA LYS A 981 -3.47 -101.19 -80.80
C LYS A 981 -4.20 -99.88 -81.04
N ASN A 982 -3.92 -98.87 -80.22
CA ASN A 982 -4.56 -97.55 -80.29
C ASN A 982 -6.09 -97.63 -80.35
N GLY A 983 -6.69 -98.40 -79.44
CA GLY A 983 -8.13 -98.56 -79.35
C GLY A 983 -8.79 -99.33 -80.50
N ALA A 984 -8.06 -100.01 -81.39
CA ALA A 984 -8.67 -100.78 -82.48
C ALA A 984 -7.96 -102.09 -82.82
N VAL A 985 -8.68 -103.04 -83.45
CA VAL A 985 -8.14 -104.29 -84.02
C VAL A 985 -9.09 -104.88 -85.08
N THR A 986 -8.56 -105.44 -86.18
CA THR A 986 -9.35 -106.23 -87.14
C THR A 986 -9.06 -107.71 -86.99
N VAL A 987 -10.09 -108.49 -86.67
CA VAL A 987 -10.01 -109.93 -86.40
C VAL A 987 -10.52 -110.72 -87.61
N THR A 988 -9.69 -111.60 -88.16
CA THR A 988 -10.11 -112.52 -89.23
C THR A 988 -10.68 -113.81 -88.63
N LEU A 989 -11.85 -114.24 -89.10
CA LEU A 989 -12.57 -115.41 -88.59
C LEU A 989 -12.27 -116.69 -89.39
N ARG A 990 -12.44 -117.86 -88.77
CA ARG A 990 -12.48 -119.17 -89.43
C ARG A 990 -13.63 -119.22 -90.47
N PRO A 991 -13.52 -120.03 -91.56
CA PRO A 991 -14.56 -120.13 -92.58
C PRO A 991 -15.92 -120.48 -91.98
N LEU A 992 -16.97 -119.77 -92.41
CA LEU A 992 -18.32 -120.00 -91.95
C LEU A 992 -19.04 -120.94 -92.94
N THR A 993 -19.55 -122.07 -92.45
CA THR A 993 -20.14 -123.13 -93.28
C THR A 993 -21.67 -123.07 -93.35
N LYS A 994 -22.32 -122.54 -92.31
CA LYS A 994 -23.78 -122.43 -92.21
C LYS A 994 -24.27 -121.14 -92.89
N VAL A 995 -25.10 -121.29 -93.92
CA VAL A 995 -25.81 -120.18 -94.58
C VAL A 995 -26.83 -119.57 -93.62
N GLY A 996 -26.98 -118.24 -93.65
CA GLY A 996 -27.85 -117.46 -92.76
C GLY A 996 -27.08 -116.41 -91.95
N THR A 997 -27.79 -115.68 -91.09
CA THR A 997 -27.19 -114.71 -90.18
C THR A 997 -26.83 -115.39 -88.84
N SER A 998 -25.63 -115.13 -88.32
CA SER A 998 -25.19 -115.59 -86.99
C SER A 998 -24.57 -114.45 -86.20
N THR A 999 -24.88 -114.35 -84.91
CA THR A 999 -24.30 -113.35 -84.01
C THR A 999 -23.09 -113.92 -83.26
N PHE A 1000 -22.08 -113.08 -83.07
CA PHE A 1000 -20.81 -113.39 -82.43
C PHE A 1000 -20.56 -112.41 -81.28
N THR A 1001 -20.01 -112.90 -80.18
CA THR A 1001 -19.57 -112.07 -79.06
C THR A 1001 -18.14 -111.61 -79.29
N VAL A 1002 -17.84 -110.35 -79.03
CA VAL A 1002 -16.51 -109.73 -79.14
C VAL A 1002 -16.08 -109.24 -77.77
N SER A 1003 -15.03 -109.83 -77.19
CA SER A 1003 -14.59 -109.52 -75.83
C SER A 1003 -13.15 -109.01 -75.82
N TYR A 1004 -12.92 -107.84 -75.21
CA TYR A 1004 -11.61 -107.28 -74.85
C TYR A 1004 -11.25 -107.65 -73.42
N ALA A 1005 -10.05 -108.21 -73.22
CA ALA A 1005 -9.62 -108.74 -71.92
C ALA A 1005 -9.13 -107.68 -70.91
N GLY A 1006 -8.99 -106.41 -71.29
CA GLY A 1006 -8.33 -105.40 -70.45
C GLY A 1006 -6.80 -105.40 -70.61
N ASN A 1007 -6.15 -104.46 -69.92
CA ASN A 1007 -4.69 -104.33 -69.79
C ASN A 1007 -4.33 -103.69 -68.42
N ASP A 1008 -3.11 -103.19 -68.26
CA ASP A 1008 -2.62 -102.61 -67.00
C ASP A 1008 -3.25 -101.25 -66.65
N THR A 1009 -3.79 -100.53 -67.62
CA THR A 1009 -4.40 -99.20 -67.43
C THR A 1009 -5.92 -99.20 -67.58
N ALA A 1010 -6.50 -100.25 -68.17
CA ALA A 1010 -7.89 -100.29 -68.61
C ALA A 1010 -8.55 -101.65 -68.34
N LEU A 1011 -9.80 -101.63 -67.86
CA LEU A 1011 -10.61 -102.81 -67.54
C LEU A 1011 -11.08 -103.57 -68.80
N ALA A 1012 -11.47 -104.84 -68.63
CA ALA A 1012 -12.06 -105.67 -69.68
C ALA A 1012 -13.46 -105.15 -70.12
N SER A 1013 -13.86 -105.42 -71.36
CA SER A 1013 -15.21 -105.10 -71.85
C SER A 1013 -15.65 -106.02 -72.99
N SER A 1014 -16.95 -106.00 -73.35
CA SER A 1014 -17.47 -106.86 -74.43
C SER A 1014 -18.54 -106.18 -75.28
N GLY A 1015 -18.76 -106.72 -76.48
CA GLY A 1015 -19.75 -106.29 -77.48
C GLY A 1015 -20.19 -107.47 -78.36
N ARG A 1016 -20.97 -107.22 -79.42
CA ARG A 1016 -21.48 -108.26 -80.33
C ARG A 1016 -21.42 -107.82 -81.80
N VAL A 1017 -21.38 -108.77 -82.73
CA VAL A 1017 -21.45 -108.53 -84.19
C VAL A 1017 -22.25 -109.63 -84.88
N SER A 1018 -23.15 -109.26 -85.80
CA SER A 1018 -23.94 -110.23 -86.61
C SER A 1018 -23.39 -110.33 -88.03
N ILE A 1019 -23.20 -111.56 -88.52
CA ILE A 1019 -22.57 -111.86 -89.81
C ILE A 1019 -23.53 -112.68 -90.66
N LYS A 1020 -23.82 -112.21 -91.88
CA LYS A 1020 -24.68 -112.90 -92.87
C LYS A 1020 -23.84 -113.69 -93.87
N VAL A 1021 -24.10 -114.99 -93.98
CA VAL A 1021 -23.42 -115.94 -94.89
C VAL A 1021 -24.40 -116.40 -95.97
N VAL A 1022 -24.04 -116.33 -97.26
CA VAL A 1022 -24.93 -116.64 -98.40
C VAL A 1022 -24.60 -117.98 -99.09
N LYS A 1023 -25.60 -118.61 -99.72
CA LYS A 1023 -25.46 -119.86 -100.50
C LYS A 1023 -24.77 -119.59 -101.85
N LYS A 1024 -24.26 -120.65 -102.48
CA LYS A 1024 -23.66 -120.63 -103.83
C LYS A 1024 -24.67 -120.13 -104.85
#